data_AF-A0A8H4SEK1-F1
#
_entry.id   AF-A0A8H4SEK1-F1
#
_cell.length_a   1.000
_cell.length_b   1.000
_cell.length_c   1.000
_cell.angle_alpha   90.00
_cell.angle_beta   90.00
_cell.angle_gamma   90.00
#
_symmetry.space_group_name_H-M   'P 1'
#
loop_
_entity.id
_entity.type
_entity.pdbx_description
1 polymer ?
#
loop_
_entity_poly.entity_id
_entity_poly.type
_entity_poly.pdbx_seq_one_letter_code
_entity_poly.pdbx_strand_id
1 'polypeptide(L)'
;MDHQEAKEADASPSFLPPVEKHHAAHLVLVPRPSADPRDPLNWPITRKYVLLAVLCLASFSGAIAPLSGQLNLADQEKLYNKTKLEESYANSAALAGMAAGPFFFAPISHMLGRSSVIFWCVLFTLVCQIWGAVMTDPGNYVPYVISRLFAGFFGAVPTVLGPRIVTDMFFLHQRGRAFTALHMAFLFGTIAGPTFSGFVSAHSFFPVEFWWTVGLLGFTLVCCFCFLEETGFDRECFERNPDVPAGILANRLATFFFGQRVVLPTTWKETAKVGITPFLIGMCPVTIIMGIFTLISFGFYVGVNALTPVWLQKPISEGGYGFSLEQNAAFTFCHWIGIIVVQFYGHYLNDRLPLALARRYNGGVWKPEYRLHVLWLPSLVINPIGLGIFGAALQYHLHYMVLALAVFIVTVGSLASVPVTVNYVVECFTRYPAEAGIVIGAYRIVYGLTISFYINPWVEAVDVGWVYGMMAFFAVFSYMFVMLLMWKGHAIRKIQFSSLGSSEEGEQLVVYHNMEVIKEAFAKCKAKNRVALITYVTAGYPTVSETPDIMMSLQAGGADIIELGIPFAAHPMTESPTIQQANDKALENGVQLSQILQMVKSARKRGLAVPVLLVGYYNPVREYPYGEDKLLRDCKAAGVDGLIIVDLSPEDAVRFHGLCKSKGLSYIPLVAPSTQNAHREMLCNIANSFVCIVSSMGVSGTHENPYGRTGYLLQRVHDCTGNSVPVAVGFGINTRQDFIDIARVAEGVVIGCPIVYVLGNAAPGTGAQKVKEYCLRVAGRTEDQIVIPERKQANQPMSSTTIYLSYDGAGDKPAETDTVPNFRDTHTSLRDSGVQYIPGSLTEGLTELENGFNAANADPAFGAEIDSYAAYANRPSPLHLASRLSAHKITNALGQILLARRLGKTSIIAETGVGEHGIATATLCAQFGMKCTIFMGSEDFESETLAVMQMRILGAAIVTVDAMYGGGKGTVRDAVNAAFLVWREELQTTHFVIGSTFGPHPYPTIVRTFQTVIGTETRAQFTAMNGGRLPDAVVACVGGGSNAVGLFYPFLDDSSVALIGVEGGRGFMAGPVEESIGIVHGLSTSLAWNEDDGENGKTHFVSAGLDYPGIGPELASWRESGRAVIAPTTDAEVLIAFSVLSQHEGVMLALESSHAVAAGVRAAKELGPGHNVVICLSGRGDKDVETVAHILSAIRVADA
;
A
#
# COMPACT_ATOMS: atom_id res chain seq x y z
N MET A 1 5.83 41.33 50.66
CA MET A 1 5.99 42.62 49.96
C MET A 1 7.23 42.55 49.10
N ASP A 2 6.97 42.08 47.89
CA ASP A 2 7.47 42.51 46.58
C ASP A 2 8.71 43.41 46.39
N HIS A 3 9.30 43.11 45.22
CA HIS A 3 10.14 43.88 44.31
C HIS A 3 11.64 43.92 44.68
N GLN A 4 12.57 43.45 43.82
CA GLN A 4 12.72 43.80 42.41
C GLN A 4 13.59 42.77 41.64
N GLU A 5 13.26 42.56 40.38
CA GLU A 5 13.77 41.53 39.46
C GLU A 5 15.14 41.84 38.84
N ALA A 6 15.85 40.75 38.55
CA ALA A 6 17.15 40.68 37.91
C ALA A 6 17.06 40.75 36.38
N LYS A 7 18.00 41.48 35.77
CA LYS A 7 18.40 41.37 34.37
C LYS A 7 19.65 40.49 34.27
N GLU A 8 19.80 39.86 33.11
CA GLU A 8 20.95 39.10 32.57
C GLU A 8 20.93 37.58 32.77
N ALA A 9 20.26 36.91 31.82
CA ALA A 9 20.57 35.55 31.41
C ALA A 9 20.27 35.42 29.91
N ASP A 10 21.29 35.56 29.05
CA ASP A 10 21.25 34.94 27.72
C ASP A 10 22.67 34.73 27.17
N ALA A 11 23.19 33.51 27.34
CA ALA A 11 24.29 32.95 26.56
C ALA A 11 24.38 31.43 26.85
N SER A 12 23.73 30.61 26.02
CA SER A 12 24.04 29.17 25.93
C SER A 12 24.45 28.82 24.48
N PRO A 13 25.58 28.12 24.27
CA PRO A 13 26.05 27.79 22.94
C PRO A 13 25.30 26.56 22.39
N SER A 14 24.61 26.73 21.27
CA SER A 14 23.94 25.65 20.54
C SER A 14 24.95 24.73 19.85
N PHE A 15 25.22 23.56 20.43
CA PHE A 15 25.94 22.48 19.77
C PHE A 15 24.95 21.59 18.99
N LEU A 16 24.70 21.93 17.72
CA LEU A 16 24.13 20.99 16.75
C LEU A 16 25.28 20.22 16.07
N PRO A 17 25.21 18.87 15.94
CA PRO A 17 26.22 18.11 15.22
C PRO A 17 26.17 18.40 13.71
N PRO A 18 27.29 18.23 12.98
CA PRO A 18 27.38 18.57 11.57
C PRO A 18 26.47 17.65 10.73
N VAL A 19 25.63 18.26 9.90
CA VAL A 19 24.68 17.60 9.01
C VAL A 19 25.43 16.99 7.82
N GLU A 20 25.51 15.66 7.76
CA GLU A 20 25.93 14.95 6.56
C GLU A 20 24.87 15.07 5.44
N LYS A 21 25.34 15.47 4.25
CA LYS A 21 24.54 15.68 3.04
C LYS A 21 24.18 14.35 2.38
N HIS A 22 23.01 13.78 2.68
CA HIS A 22 22.36 12.80 1.80
C HIS A 22 20.84 13.00 1.77
N HIS A 23 20.30 13.39 0.61
CA HIS A 23 18.87 13.45 0.35
C HIS A 23 18.27 12.04 0.23
N ALA A 24 17.63 11.55 1.30
CA ALA A 24 16.69 10.41 1.28
C ALA A 24 15.87 10.44 2.59
N ALA A 25 14.63 9.94 2.56
CA ALA A 25 13.65 9.91 3.65
C ALA A 25 14.24 9.88 5.09
N HIS A 26 13.74 10.75 5.98
CA HIS A 26 14.21 10.82 7.37
C HIS A 26 13.89 9.49 8.07
N LEU A 27 14.95 8.86 8.58
CA LEU A 27 14.84 7.66 9.41
C LEU A 27 14.42 8.08 10.82
N VAL A 28 13.32 7.52 11.32
CA VAL A 28 12.90 7.71 12.72
C VAL A 28 13.84 6.90 13.60
N LEU A 29 14.33 7.54 14.66
CA LEU A 29 15.19 6.91 15.65
C LEU A 29 14.35 6.04 16.58
N VAL A 30 14.54 4.73 16.47
CA VAL A 30 13.87 3.70 17.29
C VAL A 30 14.97 2.89 17.99
N PRO A 31 14.97 2.79 19.34
CA PRO A 31 14.10 3.47 20.28
C PRO A 31 14.31 4.99 20.25
N ARG A 32 13.31 5.76 20.71
CA ARG A 32 13.44 7.21 20.83
C ARG A 32 14.48 7.54 21.91
N PRO A 33 15.51 8.34 21.60
CA PRO A 33 16.48 8.77 22.61
C PRO A 33 15.82 9.70 23.62
N SER A 34 16.24 9.63 24.88
CA SER A 34 15.83 10.61 25.90
C SER A 34 16.60 11.92 25.77
N ALA A 35 16.19 12.97 26.50
CA ALA A 35 16.91 14.24 26.54
C ALA A 35 18.14 14.21 27.48
N ASP A 36 18.31 13.15 28.28
CA ASP A 36 19.42 13.03 29.22
C ASP A 36 20.72 12.69 28.45
N PRO A 37 21.80 13.48 28.61
CA PRO A 37 23.09 13.19 27.96
C PRO A 37 23.73 11.88 28.42
N ARG A 38 23.28 11.30 29.55
CA ARG A 38 23.74 10.00 30.05
C ARG A 38 23.15 8.82 29.27
N ASP A 39 22.09 9.02 28.50
CA ASP A 39 21.48 7.96 27.67
C ASP A 39 22.50 7.43 26.63
N PRO A 40 22.81 6.12 26.63
CA PRO A 40 23.75 5.55 25.67
C PRO A 40 23.38 5.74 24.20
N LEU A 41 22.10 5.98 23.88
CA LEU A 41 21.68 6.33 22.52
C LEU A 41 22.20 7.69 22.07
N ASN A 42 22.44 8.62 23.00
CA ASN A 42 22.95 9.97 22.73
C ASN A 42 24.48 10.04 22.65
N TRP A 43 25.19 8.95 22.99
CA TRP A 43 26.65 8.97 22.97
C TRP A 43 27.22 9.20 21.56
N PRO A 44 28.38 9.87 21.44
CA PRO A 44 29.07 10.03 20.17
C PRO A 44 29.36 8.69 19.51
N ILE A 45 29.28 8.65 18.17
CA ILE A 45 29.50 7.42 17.39
C ILE A 45 30.89 6.81 17.65
N THR A 46 31.90 7.64 17.88
CA THR A 46 33.27 7.23 18.23
C THR A 46 33.30 6.45 19.54
N ARG A 47 32.60 6.95 20.56
CA ARG A 47 32.45 6.26 21.87
C ARG A 47 31.77 4.91 21.68
N LYS A 48 30.67 4.86 20.92
CA LYS A 48 29.95 3.61 20.63
C LYS A 48 30.82 2.57 19.93
N TYR A 49 31.62 2.98 18.94
CA TYR A 49 32.52 2.07 18.24
C TYR A 49 33.70 1.60 19.09
N VAL A 50 34.26 2.46 19.96
CA VAL A 50 35.32 2.04 20.91
C VAL A 50 34.78 0.98 21.87
N LEU A 51 33.59 1.18 22.45
CA LEU A 51 32.95 0.18 23.32
C LEU A 51 32.67 -1.12 22.56
N LEU A 52 32.14 -1.03 21.34
CA LEU A 52 31.89 -2.21 20.50
C LEU A 52 33.20 -2.95 20.17
N ALA A 53 34.30 -2.24 19.88
CA ALA A 53 35.60 -2.83 19.58
C ALA A 53 36.18 -3.57 20.79
N VAL A 54 36.07 -3.01 21.98
CA VAL A 54 36.52 -3.66 23.24
C VAL A 54 35.66 -4.87 23.58
N LEU A 55 34.34 -4.78 23.36
CA LEU A 55 33.45 -5.91 23.50
C LEU A 55 33.77 -7.02 22.48
N CYS A 56 34.05 -6.68 21.22
CA CYS A 56 34.50 -7.62 20.20
C CYS A 56 35.83 -8.27 20.60
N LEU A 57 36.78 -7.51 21.14
CA LEU A 57 38.06 -8.03 21.64
C LEU A 57 37.84 -9.01 22.80
N ALA A 58 36.96 -8.68 23.76
CA ALA A 58 36.62 -9.56 24.88
C ALA A 58 35.96 -10.87 24.41
N SER A 59 35.01 -10.79 23.48
CA SER A 59 34.40 -11.95 22.83
C SER A 59 35.41 -12.80 22.05
N PHE A 60 36.32 -12.16 21.32
CA PHE A 60 37.38 -12.82 20.56
C PHE A 60 38.37 -13.56 21.48
N SER A 61 38.93 -12.87 22.48
CA SER A 61 39.88 -13.48 23.41
C SER A 61 39.23 -14.56 24.29
N GLY A 62 37.97 -14.35 24.69
CA GLY A 62 37.20 -15.32 25.46
C GLY A 62 36.90 -16.60 24.68
N ALA A 63 36.72 -16.52 23.35
CA ALA A 63 36.54 -17.67 22.48
C ALA A 63 37.86 -18.40 22.17
N ILE A 64 38.95 -17.66 21.94
CA ILE A 64 40.29 -18.23 21.67
C ILE A 64 40.74 -19.14 22.79
N ALA A 65 40.61 -18.64 24.01
CA ALA A 65 41.20 -19.25 25.19
C ALA A 65 40.85 -20.76 25.32
N PRO A 66 39.58 -21.17 25.47
CA PRO A 66 39.22 -22.57 25.67
C PRO A 66 39.48 -23.49 24.47
N LEU A 67 39.67 -22.96 23.26
CA LEU A 67 39.89 -23.74 22.03
C LEU A 67 41.34 -23.73 21.56
N SER A 68 42.22 -23.06 22.29
CA SER A 68 43.66 -23.13 22.05
C SER A 68 44.14 -24.56 22.37
N GLY A 69 44.95 -25.13 21.49
CA GLY A 69 45.34 -26.55 21.53
C GLY A 69 44.46 -27.51 20.75
N GLN A 70 43.38 -27.06 20.10
CA GLN A 70 42.49 -27.94 19.31
C GLN A 70 43.20 -28.71 18.19
N LEU A 71 44.23 -28.15 17.55
CA LEU A 71 44.94 -28.79 16.43
C LEU A 71 46.05 -29.76 16.87
N ASN A 72 46.47 -29.74 18.14
CA ASN A 72 47.67 -30.42 18.63
C ASN A 72 47.40 -31.83 19.17
N LEU A 73 46.40 -32.52 18.60
CA LEU A 73 45.94 -33.81 19.09
C LEU A 73 47.07 -34.86 19.14
N ALA A 74 48.01 -34.83 18.19
CA ALA A 74 49.12 -35.79 18.12
C ALA A 74 50.18 -35.59 19.21
N ASP A 75 50.42 -34.36 19.66
CA ASP A 75 51.39 -34.10 20.73
C ASP A 75 50.76 -34.22 22.12
N GLN A 76 49.46 -33.90 22.23
CA GLN A 76 48.65 -34.18 23.42
C GLN A 76 48.52 -35.68 23.67
N GLU A 77 48.27 -36.48 22.61
CA GLU A 77 48.23 -37.94 22.66
C GLU A 77 49.53 -38.53 23.25
N LYS A 78 50.69 -38.01 22.82
CA LYS A 78 51.99 -38.44 23.35
C LYS A 78 52.19 -38.02 24.80
N LEU A 79 51.75 -36.82 25.19
CA LEU A 79 51.96 -36.31 26.54
C LEU A 79 51.10 -37.04 27.58
N TYR A 80 49.79 -37.13 27.32
CA TYR A 80 48.82 -37.66 28.28
C TYR A 80 48.56 -39.16 28.13
N ASN A 81 49.14 -39.79 27.09
CA ASN A 81 48.96 -41.20 26.78
C ASN A 81 47.48 -41.57 26.59
N LYS A 82 46.81 -40.79 25.74
CA LYS A 82 45.38 -40.88 25.38
C LYS A 82 45.21 -40.90 23.88
N THR A 83 44.16 -41.54 23.39
CA THR A 83 43.85 -41.54 21.96
C THR A 83 43.50 -40.13 21.47
N LYS A 84 43.73 -39.82 20.19
CA LYS A 84 43.30 -38.54 19.57
C LYS A 84 41.81 -38.23 19.79
N LEU A 85 40.98 -39.28 19.87
CA LEU A 85 39.56 -39.16 20.17
C LEU A 85 39.32 -38.74 21.64
N GLU A 86 40.00 -39.37 22.60
CA GLU A 86 39.92 -38.97 24.00
C GLU A 86 40.40 -37.53 24.19
N GLU A 87 41.53 -37.14 23.57
CA GLU A 87 42.03 -35.75 23.63
C GLU A 87 41.01 -34.73 23.08
N SER A 88 40.19 -35.13 22.09
CA SER A 88 39.11 -34.28 21.58
C SER A 88 38.05 -33.94 22.64
N TYR A 89 37.94 -34.71 23.74
CA TYR A 89 37.01 -34.41 24.83
C TYR A 89 37.35 -33.11 25.56
N ALA A 90 38.60 -32.64 25.52
CA ALA A 90 38.96 -31.31 26.01
C ALA A 90 38.20 -30.20 25.25
N ASN A 91 38.03 -30.36 23.93
CA ASN A 91 37.24 -29.44 23.10
C ASN A 91 35.75 -29.54 23.42
N SER A 92 35.22 -30.75 23.60
CA SER A 92 33.82 -30.96 24.01
C SER A 92 33.54 -30.34 25.39
N ALA A 93 34.49 -30.45 26.32
CA ALA A 93 34.40 -29.82 27.64
C ALA A 93 34.42 -28.29 27.54
N ALA A 94 35.30 -27.71 26.71
CA ALA A 94 35.30 -26.29 26.40
C ALA A 94 33.94 -25.80 25.85
N LEU A 95 33.37 -26.51 24.87
CA LEU A 95 32.06 -26.19 24.29
C LEU A 95 30.93 -26.32 25.32
N ALA A 96 30.96 -27.34 26.18
CA ALA A 96 30.01 -27.49 27.28
C ALA A 96 30.06 -26.29 28.24
N GLY A 97 31.27 -25.83 28.55
CA GLY A 97 31.51 -24.61 29.33
C GLY A 97 30.88 -23.39 28.65
N MET A 98 31.16 -23.18 27.36
CA MET A 98 30.61 -22.06 26.59
C MET A 98 29.08 -22.06 26.54
N ALA A 99 28.45 -23.24 26.55
CA ALA A 99 26.99 -23.36 26.59
C ALA A 99 26.41 -23.07 27.97
N ALA A 100 27.05 -23.54 29.05
CA ALA A 100 26.54 -23.42 30.41
C ALA A 100 26.78 -22.04 31.04
N GLY A 101 27.98 -21.49 30.88
CA GLY A 101 28.43 -20.25 31.52
C GLY A 101 27.46 -19.07 31.45
N PRO A 102 26.94 -18.72 30.25
CA PRO A 102 26.01 -17.62 30.09
C PRO A 102 24.74 -17.71 30.95
N PHE A 103 24.22 -18.92 31.22
CA PHE A 103 23.04 -19.10 32.09
C PHE A 103 23.29 -18.69 33.54
N PHE A 104 24.54 -18.75 34.02
CA PHE A 104 24.89 -18.36 35.38
C PHE A 104 25.22 -16.87 35.49
N PHE A 105 26.01 -16.35 34.55
CA PHE A 105 26.54 -14.99 34.66
C PHE A 105 25.62 -13.91 34.09
N ALA A 106 24.76 -14.23 33.11
CA ALA A 106 23.85 -13.23 32.57
C ALA A 106 22.81 -12.73 33.60
N PRO A 107 22.18 -13.58 34.45
CA PRO A 107 21.34 -13.08 35.54
C PRO A 107 22.12 -12.24 36.55
N ILE A 108 23.33 -12.65 36.91
CA ILE A 108 24.20 -11.92 37.85
C ILE A 108 24.55 -10.52 37.32
N SER A 109 24.61 -10.34 36.00
CA SER A 109 24.86 -9.03 35.37
C SER A 109 23.82 -7.96 35.69
N HIS A 110 22.59 -8.36 36.06
CA HIS A 110 21.56 -7.40 36.50
C HIS A 110 21.84 -6.82 37.90
N MET A 111 22.64 -7.50 38.72
CA MET A 111 23.02 -7.05 40.06
C MET A 111 24.38 -6.35 40.10
N LEU A 112 25.38 -6.94 39.44
CA LEU A 112 26.76 -6.47 39.50
C LEU A 112 27.11 -5.50 38.36
N GLY A 113 26.25 -5.39 37.34
CA GLY A 113 26.54 -4.66 36.13
C GLY A 113 27.18 -5.56 35.07
N ARG A 114 26.93 -5.23 33.82
CA ARG A 114 27.32 -6.02 32.65
C ARG A 114 28.81 -5.91 32.41
N SER A 115 29.34 -4.70 32.53
CA SER A 115 30.76 -4.41 32.32
C SER A 115 31.61 -5.05 33.42
N SER A 116 31.12 -5.04 34.66
CA SER A 116 31.73 -5.78 35.78
C SER A 116 31.81 -7.28 35.50
N VAL A 117 30.69 -7.90 35.15
CA VAL A 117 30.64 -9.35 34.86
C VAL A 117 31.57 -9.72 33.71
N ILE A 118 31.59 -8.94 32.62
CA ILE A 118 32.52 -9.15 31.50
C ILE A 118 33.98 -9.12 31.98
N PHE A 119 34.36 -8.11 32.76
CA PHE A 119 35.72 -7.96 33.28
C PHE A 119 36.15 -9.15 34.14
N TRP A 120 35.32 -9.56 35.11
CA TRP A 120 35.62 -10.69 35.98
C TRP A 120 35.65 -12.02 35.23
N CYS A 121 34.75 -12.24 34.28
CA CYS A 121 34.80 -13.43 33.42
C CYS A 121 36.08 -13.47 32.58
N VAL A 122 36.53 -12.37 31.99
CA VAL A 122 37.81 -12.32 31.26
C VAL A 122 39.00 -12.63 32.19
N LEU A 123 39.00 -12.10 33.41
CA LEU A 123 40.03 -12.43 34.41
C LEU A 123 40.02 -13.92 34.78
N PHE A 124 38.85 -14.51 35.01
CA PHE A 124 38.75 -15.93 35.33
C PHE A 124 39.13 -16.82 34.14
N THR A 125 38.80 -16.43 32.92
CA THR A 125 39.31 -17.10 31.70
C THR A 125 40.84 -17.05 31.66
N LEU A 126 41.47 -15.91 31.99
CA LEU A 126 42.93 -15.78 32.07
C LEU A 126 43.54 -16.73 33.11
N VAL A 127 42.93 -16.84 34.29
CA VAL A 127 43.38 -17.79 35.33
C VAL A 127 43.25 -19.23 34.84
N CYS A 128 42.16 -19.60 34.17
CA CYS A 128 41.99 -20.93 33.59
C CYS A 128 43.00 -21.21 32.46
N GLN A 129 43.47 -20.19 31.73
CA GLN A 129 44.53 -20.36 30.74
C GLN A 129 45.89 -20.60 31.37
N ILE A 130 46.26 -19.85 32.41
CA ILE A 130 47.47 -20.11 33.18
C ILE A 130 47.42 -21.51 33.78
N TRP A 131 46.25 -21.94 34.30
CA TRP A 131 46.04 -23.30 34.79
C TRP A 131 46.32 -24.32 33.68
N GLY A 132 45.73 -24.18 32.50
CA GLY A 132 46.00 -25.08 31.37
C GLY A 132 47.46 -25.16 30.97
N ALA A 133 48.14 -24.00 30.92
CA ALA A 133 49.52 -23.88 30.49
C ALA A 133 50.52 -24.66 31.36
N VAL A 134 50.19 -24.85 32.65
CA VAL A 134 51.07 -25.54 33.61
C VAL A 134 50.71 -27.03 33.79
N MET A 135 49.70 -27.55 33.09
CA MET A 135 49.33 -28.98 33.14
C MET A 135 50.19 -29.84 32.20
N THR A 136 51.50 -29.91 32.45
CA THR A 136 52.47 -30.50 31.52
C THR A 136 52.90 -31.95 31.81
N ASP A 137 52.34 -32.60 32.84
CA ASP A 137 52.68 -33.99 33.20
C ASP A 137 51.65 -35.00 32.66
N PRO A 138 52.04 -36.27 32.40
CA PRO A 138 51.11 -37.31 31.93
C PRO A 138 49.88 -37.54 32.82
N GLY A 139 50.00 -37.28 34.13
CA GLY A 139 48.89 -37.41 35.09
C GLY A 139 47.89 -36.23 35.08
N ASN A 140 48.19 -35.14 34.37
CA ASN A 140 47.44 -33.89 34.46
C ASN A 140 46.29 -33.77 33.43
N TYR A 141 45.97 -34.83 32.71
CA TYR A 141 44.91 -34.84 31.69
C TYR A 141 43.55 -34.35 32.23
N VAL A 142 43.09 -34.88 33.37
CA VAL A 142 41.79 -34.48 33.94
C VAL A 142 41.79 -33.01 34.40
N PRO A 143 42.77 -32.53 35.19
CA PRO A 143 42.93 -31.10 35.47
C PRO A 143 42.97 -30.22 34.22
N TYR A 144 43.65 -30.66 33.16
CA TYR A 144 43.70 -29.96 31.87
C TYR A 144 42.31 -29.82 31.24
N VAL A 145 41.55 -30.92 31.13
CA VAL A 145 40.18 -30.91 30.59
C VAL A 145 39.26 -30.00 31.43
N ILE A 146 39.36 -30.04 32.75
CA ILE A 146 38.58 -29.16 33.66
C ILE A 146 38.94 -27.68 33.43
N SER A 147 40.23 -27.37 33.21
CA SER A 147 40.65 -26.00 32.92
C SER A 147 40.03 -25.47 31.60
N ARG A 148 39.86 -26.33 30.58
CA ARG A 148 39.18 -25.97 29.32
C ARG A 148 37.68 -25.75 29.51
N LEU A 149 37.02 -26.60 30.31
CA LEU A 149 35.62 -26.44 30.70
C LEU A 149 35.38 -25.06 31.32
N PHE A 150 36.16 -24.71 32.36
CA PHE A 150 36.00 -23.42 33.04
C PHE A 150 36.43 -22.24 32.17
N ALA A 151 37.48 -22.38 31.35
CA ALA A 151 37.85 -21.34 30.39
C ALA A 151 36.67 -21.01 29.45
N GLY A 152 35.92 -22.03 28.98
CA GLY A 152 34.70 -21.84 28.18
C GLY A 152 33.54 -21.25 28.99
N PHE A 153 33.37 -21.72 30.23
CA PHE A 153 32.34 -21.25 31.18
C PHE A 153 32.41 -19.75 31.42
N PHE A 154 33.61 -19.18 31.52
CA PHE A 154 33.78 -17.73 31.64
C PHE A 154 33.90 -17.03 30.27
N GLY A 155 34.57 -17.66 29.30
CA GLY A 155 34.95 -17.03 28.04
C GLY A 155 33.81 -16.71 27.08
N ALA A 156 32.66 -17.40 27.18
CA ALA A 156 31.49 -17.15 26.34
C ALA A 156 30.61 -15.98 26.80
N VAL A 157 30.77 -15.53 28.05
CA VAL A 157 29.89 -14.52 28.68
C VAL A 157 29.88 -13.17 27.94
N PRO A 158 31.01 -12.61 27.47
CA PRO A 158 31.00 -11.33 26.73
C PRO A 158 30.12 -11.34 25.49
N THR A 159 30.08 -12.46 24.77
CA THR A 159 29.28 -12.61 23.54
C THR A 159 27.79 -12.60 23.79
N VAL A 160 27.34 -13.01 24.98
CA VAL A 160 25.91 -13.10 25.31
C VAL A 160 25.40 -11.85 26.04
N LEU A 161 26.26 -11.17 26.79
CA LEU A 161 25.95 -9.83 27.32
C LEU A 161 26.04 -8.73 26.24
N GLY A 162 26.83 -8.98 25.20
CA GLY A 162 27.04 -8.04 24.11
C GLY A 162 25.77 -7.59 23.36
N PRO A 163 24.82 -8.49 22.98
CA PRO A 163 23.53 -8.10 22.41
C PRO A 163 22.81 -7.02 23.22
N ARG A 164 22.82 -7.12 24.55
CA ARG A 164 22.18 -6.16 25.45
C ARG A 164 22.88 -4.80 25.44
N ILE A 165 24.21 -4.78 25.40
CA ILE A 165 25.01 -3.55 25.26
C ILE A 165 24.75 -2.91 23.88
N VAL A 166 24.66 -3.72 22.83
CA VAL A 166 24.37 -3.25 21.46
C VAL A 166 22.97 -2.65 21.37
N THR A 167 21.94 -3.27 21.95
CA THR A 167 20.57 -2.74 21.94
C THR A 167 20.43 -1.43 22.70
N ASP A 168 21.24 -1.20 23.74
CA ASP A 168 21.22 0.03 24.51
C ASP A 168 21.87 1.21 23.77
N MET A 169 22.88 0.94 22.93
CA MET A 169 23.69 1.94 22.25
C MET A 169 23.26 2.25 20.81
N PHE A 170 22.71 1.27 20.09
CA PHE A 170 22.41 1.39 18.66
C PHE A 170 20.92 1.35 18.35
N PHE A 171 20.51 2.25 17.45
CA PHE A 171 19.15 2.28 16.90
C PHE A 171 18.86 1.04 16.06
N LEU A 172 17.59 0.67 15.98
CA LEU A 172 17.07 -0.50 15.26
C LEU A 172 17.66 -0.68 13.84
N HIS A 173 17.78 0.41 13.09
CA HIS A 173 18.31 0.41 11.72
C HIS A 173 19.85 0.28 11.62
N GLN A 174 20.56 0.24 12.75
CA GLN A 174 22.02 0.11 12.85
C GLN A 174 22.44 -1.20 13.55
N ARG A 175 21.49 -1.90 14.20
CA ARG A 175 21.78 -3.08 15.02
C ARG A 175 22.34 -4.23 14.20
N GLY A 176 21.88 -4.45 12.96
CA GLY A 176 22.34 -5.57 12.14
C GLY A 176 23.86 -5.58 11.94
N ARG A 177 24.44 -4.43 11.63
CA ARG A 177 25.90 -4.25 11.51
C ARG A 177 26.66 -4.48 12.81
N ALA A 178 26.14 -3.96 13.92
CA ALA A 178 26.77 -4.11 15.24
C ALA A 178 26.74 -5.57 15.72
N PHE A 179 25.61 -6.27 15.52
CA PHE A 179 25.48 -7.70 15.81
C PHE A 179 26.44 -8.55 14.96
N THR A 180 26.61 -8.22 13.68
CA THR A 180 27.59 -8.89 12.81
C THR A 180 29.01 -8.74 13.37
N ALA A 181 29.46 -7.53 13.67
CA ALA A 181 30.80 -7.30 14.19
C ALA A 181 31.07 -8.09 15.49
N LEU A 182 30.12 -8.06 16.43
CA LEU A 182 30.22 -8.78 17.70
C LEU A 182 30.35 -10.29 17.52
N HIS A 183 29.43 -10.89 16.76
CA HIS A 183 29.39 -12.35 16.60
C HIS A 183 30.53 -12.86 15.71
N MET A 184 30.93 -12.09 14.68
CA MET A 184 32.09 -12.45 13.87
C MET A 184 33.39 -12.36 14.68
N ALA A 185 33.52 -11.42 15.62
CA ALA A 185 34.68 -11.40 16.51
C ALA A 185 34.77 -12.66 17.39
N PHE A 186 33.64 -13.09 17.99
CA PHE A 186 33.58 -14.35 18.73
C PHE A 186 33.94 -15.56 17.86
N LEU A 187 33.28 -15.69 16.70
CA LEU A 187 33.47 -16.82 15.79
C LEU A 187 34.88 -16.86 15.19
N PHE A 188 35.44 -15.69 14.88
CA PHE A 188 36.82 -15.56 14.46
C PHE A 188 37.78 -16.05 15.54
N GLY A 189 37.49 -15.77 16.81
CA GLY A 189 38.27 -16.28 17.93
C GLY A 189 38.30 -17.82 17.99
N THR A 190 37.17 -18.47 17.69
CA THR A 190 37.10 -19.95 17.67
C THR A 190 37.97 -20.60 16.59
N ILE A 191 38.37 -19.86 15.56
CA ILE A 191 39.23 -20.36 14.47
C ILE A 191 40.66 -19.85 14.63
N ALA A 192 40.85 -18.57 14.92
CA ALA A 192 42.15 -17.94 15.06
C ALA A 192 42.98 -18.56 16.20
N GLY A 193 42.32 -18.94 17.31
CA GLY A 193 42.96 -19.64 18.42
C GLY A 193 43.67 -20.91 17.96
N PRO A 194 42.94 -21.89 17.39
CA PRO A 194 43.52 -23.07 16.76
C PRO A 194 44.58 -22.77 15.69
N THR A 195 44.34 -21.80 14.79
CA THR A 195 45.30 -21.41 13.73
C THR A 195 46.66 -21.00 14.31
N PHE A 196 46.70 -20.00 15.21
CA PHE A 196 47.95 -19.51 15.78
C PHE A 196 48.62 -20.56 16.67
N SER A 197 47.80 -21.27 17.46
CA SER A 197 48.25 -22.38 18.30
C SER A 197 48.97 -23.47 17.51
N GLY A 198 48.43 -23.87 16.34
CA GLY A 198 49.06 -24.86 15.48
C GLY A 198 50.42 -24.41 14.92
N PHE A 199 50.58 -23.14 14.54
CA PHE A 199 51.86 -22.59 14.10
C PHE A 199 52.89 -22.50 15.23
N VAL A 200 52.46 -22.11 16.44
CA VAL A 200 53.34 -22.05 17.61
C VAL A 200 53.83 -23.44 17.98
N SER A 201 52.92 -24.42 18.06
CA SER A 201 53.23 -25.79 18.45
C SER A 201 53.99 -26.58 17.39
N ALA A 202 53.94 -26.17 16.12
CA ALA A 202 54.77 -26.78 15.07
C ALA A 202 56.29 -26.60 15.32
N HIS A 203 56.69 -25.58 16.10
CA HIS A 203 58.09 -25.24 16.34
C HIS A 203 58.47 -25.18 17.83
N SER A 204 57.55 -25.48 18.74
CA SER A 204 57.75 -25.35 20.19
C SER A 204 56.95 -26.39 20.96
N PHE A 205 57.31 -26.59 22.23
CA PHE A 205 56.54 -27.46 23.12
C PHE A 205 55.10 -26.94 23.26
N PHE A 206 54.10 -27.80 23.02
CA PHE A 206 52.72 -27.34 22.81
C PHE A 206 52.13 -26.46 23.93
N PRO A 207 52.46 -26.58 25.24
CA PRO A 207 51.91 -25.70 26.26
C PRO A 207 52.31 -24.23 26.10
N VAL A 208 53.33 -23.92 25.29
CA VAL A 208 53.69 -22.55 24.90
C VAL A 208 52.53 -21.84 24.20
N GLU A 209 51.63 -22.59 23.55
CA GLU A 209 50.44 -22.03 22.92
C GLU A 209 49.47 -21.35 23.90
N PHE A 210 49.44 -21.76 25.16
CA PHE A 210 48.54 -21.12 26.12
C PHE A 210 49.08 -19.75 26.55
N TRP A 211 50.40 -19.58 26.60
CA TRP A 211 51.04 -18.34 27.09
C TRP A 211 50.80 -17.13 26.19
N TRP A 212 50.70 -17.29 24.87
CA TRP A 212 50.35 -16.15 24.00
C TRP A 212 48.90 -15.69 24.23
N THR A 213 47.98 -16.62 24.52
CA THR A 213 46.59 -16.28 24.84
C THR A 213 46.45 -15.60 26.20
N VAL A 214 47.30 -15.95 27.18
CA VAL A 214 47.39 -15.25 28.46
C VAL A 214 47.77 -13.78 28.25
N GLY A 215 48.76 -13.50 27.39
CA GLY A 215 49.13 -12.14 27.00
C GLY A 215 47.97 -11.37 26.37
N LEU A 216 47.25 -11.99 25.43
CA LEU A 216 46.07 -11.40 24.80
C LEU A 216 44.96 -11.10 25.82
N LEU A 217 44.63 -12.04 26.70
CA LEU A 217 43.61 -11.85 27.75
C LEU A 217 44.01 -10.76 28.74
N GLY A 218 45.29 -10.64 29.07
CA GLY A 218 45.81 -9.56 29.92
C GLY A 218 45.63 -8.20 29.27
N PHE A 219 45.92 -8.09 27.97
CA PHE A 219 45.65 -6.89 27.19
C PHE A 219 44.14 -6.58 27.12
N THR A 220 43.30 -7.58 26.85
CA THR A 220 41.84 -7.45 26.88
C THR A 220 41.36 -6.91 28.23
N LEU A 221 41.89 -7.42 29.34
CA LEU A 221 41.51 -6.99 30.69
C LEU A 221 41.81 -5.50 30.93
N VAL A 222 42.98 -5.04 30.47
CA VAL A 222 43.35 -3.62 30.52
C VAL A 222 42.41 -2.77 29.65
N CYS A 223 42.11 -3.21 28.42
CA CYS A 223 41.17 -2.52 27.54
C CYS A 223 39.76 -2.45 28.14
N CYS A 224 39.26 -3.55 28.71
CA CYS A 224 37.98 -3.58 29.41
C CYS A 224 37.98 -2.54 30.55
N PHE A 225 38.99 -2.55 31.41
CA PHE A 225 39.08 -1.60 32.51
C PHE A 225 39.14 -0.13 32.04
N CYS A 226 39.85 0.15 30.95
CA CYS A 226 40.06 1.52 30.48
C CYS A 226 38.87 2.09 29.70
N PHE A 227 38.13 1.26 28.96
CA PHE A 227 37.18 1.72 27.94
C PHE A 227 35.76 1.16 28.08
N LEU A 228 35.56 -0.01 28.71
CA LEU A 228 34.22 -0.60 28.83
C LEU A 228 33.43 0.12 29.92
N GLU A 229 32.22 0.57 29.60
CA GLU A 229 31.35 1.35 30.49
C GLU A 229 30.01 0.64 30.69
N GLU A 230 29.30 0.92 31.78
CA GLU A 230 27.96 0.40 31.99
C GLU A 230 26.95 1.12 31.09
N THR A 231 26.04 0.38 30.46
CA THR A 231 25.05 0.91 29.50
C THR A 231 23.61 0.84 30.01
N GLY A 232 23.38 0.27 31.20
CA GLY A 232 22.06 0.24 31.81
C GLY A 232 21.48 1.63 32.02
N PHE A 233 20.35 1.91 31.35
CA PHE A 233 19.65 3.18 31.44
C PHE A 233 18.13 2.96 31.36
N ASP A 234 17.40 3.35 32.40
CA ASP A 234 15.93 3.34 32.46
C ASP A 234 15.38 4.61 31.80
N ARG A 235 14.74 4.46 30.64
CA ARG A 235 14.16 5.56 29.85
C ARG A 235 12.72 5.91 30.28
N GLU A 236 12.08 5.05 31.07
CA GLU A 236 10.71 5.27 31.56
C GLU A 236 10.74 6.00 32.91
N CYS A 237 11.74 5.73 33.75
CA CYS A 237 11.87 6.31 35.07
C CYS A 237 13.29 6.88 35.31
N PHE A 238 13.51 8.14 34.94
CA PHE A 238 14.81 8.80 35.02
C PHE A 238 15.42 8.84 36.42
N GLU A 239 14.58 8.93 37.46
CA GLU A 239 15.00 8.98 38.87
C GLU A 239 15.65 7.69 39.37
N ARG A 240 15.42 6.55 38.68
CA ARG A 240 16.06 5.27 39.03
C ARG A 240 17.50 5.18 38.54
N ASN A 241 17.91 6.03 37.60
CA ASN A 241 19.24 5.97 37.02
C ASN A 241 20.30 6.44 38.03
N PRO A 242 21.31 5.62 38.34
CA PRO A 242 22.32 5.95 39.34
C PRO A 242 23.26 7.06 38.87
N ASP A 243 23.71 7.89 39.81
CA ASP A 243 24.70 8.93 39.53
C ASP A 243 26.11 8.36 39.46
N VAL A 244 26.78 8.60 38.33
CA VAL A 244 28.12 8.09 38.06
C VAL A 244 29.18 9.02 38.69
N PRO A 245 30.18 8.50 39.43
CA PRO A 245 31.25 9.33 40.00
C PRO A 245 32.02 10.16 38.96
N ALA A 246 32.32 11.42 39.25
CA ALA A 246 32.93 12.35 38.30
C ALA A 246 34.41 12.06 37.93
N GLY A 247 35.17 11.39 38.82
CA GLY A 247 36.58 11.06 38.56
C GLY A 247 36.74 9.76 37.77
N ILE A 248 37.62 9.74 36.76
CA ILE A 248 37.85 8.55 35.89
C ILE A 248 38.17 7.31 36.73
N LEU A 249 39.14 7.40 37.65
CA LEU A 249 39.53 6.25 38.49
C LEU A 249 38.40 5.84 39.45
N ALA A 250 37.69 6.80 40.03
CA ALA A 250 36.58 6.52 40.94
C ALA A 250 35.40 5.84 40.22
N ASN A 251 35.12 6.27 38.98
CA ASN A 251 34.13 5.65 38.10
C ASN A 251 34.53 4.22 37.73
N ARG A 252 35.77 4.00 37.28
CA ARG A 252 36.25 2.65 36.93
C ARG A 252 36.21 1.70 38.14
N LEU A 253 36.65 2.16 39.31
CA LEU A 253 36.54 1.36 40.53
C LEU A 253 35.07 1.06 40.88
N ALA A 254 34.17 2.03 40.78
CA ALA A 254 32.75 1.81 41.04
C ALA A 254 32.06 0.90 40.00
N THR A 255 32.53 0.88 38.75
CA THR A 255 31.98 0.04 37.67
C THR A 255 32.41 -1.41 37.79
N PHE A 256 33.69 -1.66 38.10
CA PHE A 256 34.25 -3.02 38.07
C PHE A 256 34.38 -3.69 39.45
N PHE A 257 34.45 -2.91 40.54
CA PHE A 257 34.70 -3.44 41.88
C PHE A 257 33.52 -3.14 42.82
N PHE A 258 32.85 -4.23 43.23
CA PHE A 258 31.80 -4.34 44.26
C PHE A 258 31.08 -3.05 44.69
N GLY A 259 29.94 -2.76 44.05
CA GLY A 259 28.97 -1.78 44.53
C GLY A 259 27.82 -1.52 43.54
N GLN A 260 26.58 -1.43 44.03
CA GLN A 260 25.39 -1.07 43.24
C GLN A 260 25.35 0.42 42.81
N ARG A 261 26.52 1.10 42.77
CA ARG A 261 26.58 2.56 42.62
C ARG A 261 26.38 3.05 41.20
N VAL A 262 26.56 2.20 40.20
CA VAL A 262 26.42 2.56 38.77
C VAL A 262 25.48 1.63 38.01
N VAL A 263 24.81 0.72 38.73
CA VAL A 263 23.88 -0.28 38.17
C VAL A 263 22.49 0.03 38.72
N LEU A 264 21.46 -0.18 37.89
CA LEU A 264 20.07 -0.03 38.34
C LEU A 264 19.80 -0.97 39.53
N PRO A 265 19.19 -0.49 40.62
CA PRO A 265 18.96 -1.31 41.80
C PRO A 265 17.99 -2.45 41.49
N THR A 266 18.44 -3.69 41.70
CA THR A 266 17.65 -4.91 41.54
C THR A 266 17.69 -5.77 42.80
N THR A 267 16.57 -6.42 43.11
CA THR A 267 16.46 -7.32 44.27
C THR A 267 16.86 -8.75 43.90
N TRP A 268 17.32 -9.55 44.87
CA TRP A 268 17.61 -10.97 44.68
C TRP A 268 16.43 -11.76 44.10
N LYS A 269 15.20 -11.37 44.46
CA LYS A 269 13.97 -11.99 43.94
C LYS A 269 13.79 -11.71 42.44
N GLU A 270 14.10 -10.50 41.99
CA GLU A 270 14.06 -10.14 40.57
C GLU A 270 15.16 -10.84 39.79
N THR A 271 16.38 -10.91 40.33
CA THR A 271 17.48 -11.66 39.72
C THR A 271 17.16 -13.14 39.56
N ALA A 272 16.54 -13.75 40.57
CA ALA A 272 16.09 -15.15 40.48
C ALA A 272 15.02 -15.35 39.39
N LYS A 273 14.10 -14.39 39.22
CA LYS A 273 13.11 -14.43 38.11
C LYS A 273 13.78 -14.30 36.74
N VAL A 274 14.76 -13.40 36.61
CA VAL A 274 15.55 -13.26 35.38
C VAL A 274 16.26 -14.58 35.05
N GLY A 275 16.81 -15.29 36.05
CA GLY A 275 17.44 -16.60 35.85
C GLY A 275 16.54 -17.68 35.21
N ILE A 276 15.22 -17.59 35.41
CA ILE A 276 14.25 -18.52 34.81
C ILE A 276 13.85 -18.08 33.38
N THR A 277 14.03 -16.80 33.05
CA THR A 277 13.55 -16.19 31.79
C THR A 277 14.10 -16.86 30.52
N PRO A 278 15.40 -17.24 30.43
CA PRO A 278 15.91 -17.98 29.27
C PRO A 278 15.15 -19.28 28.99
N PHE A 279 14.75 -20.02 30.03
CA PHE A 279 13.98 -21.26 29.86
C PHE A 279 12.58 -20.99 29.30
N LEU A 280 11.93 -19.93 29.75
CA LEU A 280 10.62 -19.51 29.23
C LEU A 280 10.72 -19.02 27.78
N ILE A 281 11.74 -18.22 27.45
CA ILE A 281 12.03 -17.78 26.08
C ILE A 281 12.30 -18.98 25.18
N GLY A 282 13.06 -19.98 25.66
CA GLY A 282 13.37 -21.20 24.92
C GLY A 282 12.16 -22.08 24.63
N MET A 283 11.11 -22.03 25.45
CA MET A 283 9.85 -22.75 25.19
C MET A 283 8.91 -21.98 24.23
N CYS A 284 9.20 -20.73 23.89
CA CYS A 284 8.36 -19.97 22.97
C CYS A 284 8.49 -20.54 21.55
N PRO A 285 7.37 -20.75 20.81
CA PRO A 285 7.38 -21.33 19.46
C PRO A 285 8.33 -20.61 18.49
N VAL A 286 8.37 -19.27 18.52
CA VAL A 286 9.28 -18.48 17.68
C VAL A 286 10.75 -18.82 17.93
N THR A 287 11.13 -19.01 19.20
CA THR A 287 12.49 -19.36 19.61
C THR A 287 12.81 -20.81 19.31
N ILE A 288 11.86 -21.73 19.49
CA ILE A 288 12.05 -23.15 19.13
C ILE A 288 12.32 -23.28 17.63
N ILE A 289 11.48 -22.66 16.81
CA ILE A 289 11.60 -22.72 15.34
C ILE A 289 12.95 -22.14 14.90
N MET A 290 13.31 -20.95 15.40
CA MET A 290 14.61 -20.33 15.08
C MET A 290 15.81 -21.09 15.68
N GLY A 291 15.61 -21.68 16.86
CA GLY A 291 16.58 -22.51 17.57
C GLY A 291 16.90 -23.78 16.81
N ILE A 292 15.90 -24.49 16.29
CA ILE A 292 16.07 -25.69 15.45
C ILE A 292 16.85 -25.34 14.18
N PHE A 293 16.49 -24.26 13.50
CA PHE A 293 17.24 -23.79 12.33
C PHE A 293 18.70 -23.48 12.67
N THR A 294 18.95 -22.74 13.75
CA THR A 294 20.31 -22.39 14.20
C THR A 294 21.09 -23.64 14.59
N LEU A 295 20.46 -24.57 15.28
CA LEU A 295 21.02 -25.83 15.74
C LEU A 295 21.50 -26.69 14.56
N ILE A 296 20.70 -26.80 13.50
CA ILE A 296 21.06 -27.56 12.30
C ILE A 296 22.12 -26.80 11.48
N SER A 297 21.85 -25.53 11.13
CA SER A 297 22.72 -24.75 10.24
C SER A 297 24.12 -24.54 10.81
N PHE A 298 24.23 -24.16 12.08
CA PHE A 298 25.52 -23.95 12.73
C PHE A 298 26.12 -25.25 13.26
N GLY A 299 25.30 -26.18 13.74
CA GLY A 299 25.79 -27.45 14.28
C GLY A 299 26.55 -28.28 13.24
N PHE A 300 26.11 -28.30 11.98
CA PHE A 300 26.87 -28.93 10.89
C PHE A 300 28.19 -28.21 10.60
N TYR A 301 28.23 -26.88 10.70
CA TYR A 301 29.49 -26.13 10.59
C TYR A 301 30.47 -26.53 11.70
N VAL A 302 30.01 -26.65 12.95
CA VAL A 302 30.87 -27.11 14.06
C VAL A 302 31.41 -28.51 13.79
N GLY A 303 30.55 -29.42 13.30
CA GLY A 303 30.98 -30.76 12.90
C GLY A 303 32.06 -30.75 11.81
N VAL A 304 31.83 -30.00 10.72
CA VAL A 304 32.80 -29.83 9.64
C VAL A 304 34.12 -29.27 10.18
N ASN A 305 34.08 -28.20 10.98
CA ASN A 305 35.27 -27.56 11.52
C ASN A 305 36.04 -28.47 12.51
N ALA A 306 35.33 -29.21 13.38
CA ALA A 306 35.96 -30.11 14.34
C ALA A 306 36.61 -31.32 13.68
N LEU A 307 36.03 -31.83 12.58
CA LEU A 307 36.48 -33.05 11.92
C LEU A 307 37.46 -32.80 10.79
N THR A 308 37.46 -31.63 10.16
CA THR A 308 38.40 -31.28 9.09
C THR A 308 39.86 -31.54 9.49
N PRO A 309 40.34 -31.12 10.68
CA PRO A 309 41.67 -31.48 11.18
C PRO A 309 41.93 -32.99 11.23
N VAL A 310 40.94 -33.77 11.67
CA VAL A 310 41.03 -35.23 11.79
C VAL A 310 41.22 -35.85 10.40
N TRP A 311 40.40 -35.45 9.42
CA TRP A 311 40.49 -35.94 8.04
C TRP A 311 41.80 -35.52 7.36
N LEU A 312 42.27 -34.30 7.60
CA LEU A 312 43.50 -33.79 7.02
C LEU A 312 44.74 -34.51 7.59
N GLN A 313 44.82 -34.69 8.91
CA GLN A 313 45.97 -35.34 9.57
C GLN A 313 46.00 -36.86 9.44
N LYS A 314 44.86 -37.50 9.12
CA LYS A 314 44.80 -38.96 8.95
C LYS A 314 45.78 -39.41 7.85
N PRO A 315 46.52 -40.53 8.03
CA PRO A 315 47.45 -41.02 7.02
C PRO A 315 46.75 -41.33 5.68
N ILE A 316 47.47 -41.14 4.57
CA ILE A 316 46.97 -41.43 3.21
C ILE A 316 46.55 -42.90 3.08
N SER A 317 47.25 -43.82 3.76
CA SER A 317 46.94 -45.26 3.78
C SER A 317 45.58 -45.59 4.40
N GLU A 318 45.01 -44.70 5.21
CA GLU A 318 43.72 -44.88 5.86
C GLU A 318 42.63 -43.96 5.26
N GLY A 319 42.88 -43.38 4.09
CA GLY A 319 41.95 -42.49 3.39
C GLY A 319 41.98 -41.03 3.87
N GLY A 320 43.05 -40.58 4.53
CA GLY A 320 43.28 -39.17 4.88
C GLY A 320 44.15 -38.41 3.88
N TYR A 321 44.54 -37.18 4.22
CA TYR A 321 45.41 -36.33 3.39
C TYR A 321 46.87 -36.25 3.87
N GLY A 322 47.19 -36.80 5.06
CA GLY A 322 48.55 -36.84 5.60
C GLY A 322 49.17 -35.47 5.93
N PHE A 323 48.35 -34.46 6.26
CA PHE A 323 48.83 -33.11 6.54
C PHE A 323 49.64 -33.05 7.85
N SER A 324 50.72 -32.28 7.83
CA SER A 324 51.42 -31.86 9.05
C SER A 324 50.58 -30.88 9.87
N LEU A 325 50.97 -30.65 11.13
CA LEU A 325 50.34 -29.65 11.99
C LEU A 325 50.34 -28.25 11.35
N GLU A 326 51.47 -27.87 10.75
CA GLU A 326 51.63 -26.58 10.07
C GLU A 326 50.73 -26.47 8.82
N GLN A 327 50.65 -27.52 8.01
CA GLN A 327 49.77 -27.55 6.84
C GLN A 327 48.29 -27.48 7.23
N ASN A 328 47.92 -28.14 8.33
CA ASN A 328 46.57 -28.08 8.87
C ASN A 328 46.23 -26.70 9.43
N ALA A 329 47.16 -26.05 10.13
CA ALA A 329 47.03 -24.66 10.56
C ALA A 329 46.86 -23.72 9.35
N ALA A 330 47.68 -23.88 8.31
CA ALA A 330 47.56 -23.12 7.06
C ALA A 330 46.21 -23.35 6.36
N PHE A 331 45.68 -24.58 6.39
CA PHE A 331 44.37 -24.89 5.81
C PHE A 331 43.25 -24.05 6.44
N THR A 332 43.33 -23.73 7.74
CA THR A 332 42.29 -22.95 8.43
C THR A 332 42.11 -21.53 7.89
N PHE A 333 43.04 -20.98 7.10
CA PHE A 333 42.87 -19.67 6.45
C PHE A 333 41.67 -19.64 5.48
N CYS A 334 41.18 -20.78 4.98
CA CYS A 334 39.93 -20.81 4.22
C CYS A 334 38.73 -20.30 5.05
N HIS A 335 38.67 -20.61 6.35
CA HIS A 335 37.67 -20.08 7.27
C HIS A 335 37.83 -18.57 7.48
N TRP A 336 39.07 -18.07 7.54
CA TRP A 336 39.34 -16.64 7.72
C TRP A 336 38.78 -15.84 6.55
N ILE A 337 39.02 -16.29 5.32
CA ILE A 337 38.46 -15.66 4.10
C ILE A 337 36.93 -15.72 4.16
N GLY A 338 36.35 -16.86 4.56
CA GLY A 338 34.91 -17.01 4.76
C GLY A 338 34.34 -15.99 5.76
N ILE A 339 34.96 -15.83 6.92
CA ILE A 339 34.55 -14.89 7.96
C ILE A 339 34.64 -13.44 7.46
N ILE A 340 35.69 -13.08 6.73
CA ILE A 340 35.83 -11.75 6.12
C ILE A 340 34.68 -11.49 5.13
N VAL A 341 34.36 -12.46 4.28
CA VAL A 341 33.22 -12.37 3.36
C VAL A 341 31.91 -12.18 4.11
N VAL A 342 31.68 -12.94 5.19
CA VAL A 342 30.48 -12.79 6.04
C VAL A 342 30.44 -11.43 6.73
N GLN A 343 31.58 -10.91 7.19
CA GLN A 343 31.67 -9.58 7.80
C GLN A 343 31.25 -8.49 6.81
N PHE A 344 31.72 -8.55 5.55
CA PHE A 344 31.28 -7.63 4.49
C PHE A 344 29.80 -7.81 4.15
N TYR A 345 29.37 -9.07 3.95
CA TYR A 345 27.98 -9.41 3.64
C TYR A 345 27.01 -8.84 4.70
N GLY A 346 27.28 -9.13 5.98
CA GLY A 346 26.47 -8.64 7.10
C GLY A 346 26.55 -7.12 7.26
N HIS A 347 27.72 -6.50 7.06
CA HIS A 347 27.85 -5.05 7.13
C HIS A 347 26.96 -4.32 6.12
N TYR A 348 26.84 -4.85 4.90
CA TYR A 348 26.02 -4.21 3.87
C TYR A 348 24.55 -4.61 3.92
N LEU A 349 24.22 -5.88 4.13
CA LEU A 349 22.87 -6.40 3.91
C LEU A 349 22.02 -6.51 5.18
N ASN A 350 22.60 -6.73 6.37
CA ASN A 350 21.81 -7.00 7.59
C ASN A 350 20.89 -5.85 8.03
N ASP A 351 21.18 -4.63 7.58
CA ASP A 351 20.31 -3.46 7.81
C ASP A 351 19.69 -2.92 6.51
N ARG A 352 20.42 -2.91 5.39
CA ARG A 352 19.89 -2.32 4.14
C ARG A 352 18.75 -3.12 3.53
N LEU A 353 18.84 -4.45 3.50
CA LEU A 353 17.80 -5.29 2.90
C LEU A 353 16.49 -5.20 3.70
N PRO A 354 16.49 -5.36 5.04
CA PRO A 354 15.26 -5.20 5.83
C PRO A 354 14.63 -3.81 5.69
N LEU A 355 15.44 -2.74 5.67
CA LEU A 355 14.95 -1.37 5.45
C LEU A 355 14.36 -1.19 4.05
N ALA A 356 14.97 -1.78 3.02
CA ALA A 356 14.44 -1.74 1.66
C ALA A 356 13.09 -2.47 1.56
N LEU A 357 12.95 -3.62 2.22
CA LEU A 357 11.69 -4.36 2.29
C LEU A 357 10.61 -3.59 3.06
N ALA A 358 10.96 -3.00 4.20
CA ALA A 358 10.04 -2.16 4.98
C ALA A 358 9.53 -0.96 4.17
N ARG A 359 10.42 -0.30 3.41
CA ARG A 359 10.05 0.80 2.51
C ARG A 359 9.13 0.36 1.38
N ARG A 360 9.43 -0.78 0.75
CA ARG A 360 8.74 -1.27 -0.44
C ARG A 360 7.37 -1.86 -0.16
N TYR A 361 7.23 -2.63 0.92
CA TYR A 361 6.05 -3.48 1.15
C TYR A 361 5.15 -3.04 2.30
N ASN A 362 5.61 -2.15 3.19
CA ASN A 362 4.86 -1.80 4.40
C ASN A 362 4.93 -0.31 4.74
N GLY A 363 5.13 0.55 3.74
CA GLY A 363 5.11 2.01 3.91
C GLY A 363 6.13 2.56 4.93
N GLY A 364 7.22 1.81 5.20
CA GLY A 364 8.22 2.17 6.20
C GLY A 364 7.99 1.61 7.60
N VAL A 365 6.94 0.79 7.82
CA VAL A 365 6.64 0.14 9.11
C VAL A 365 7.48 -1.13 9.29
N TRP A 366 8.15 -1.24 10.43
CA TRP A 366 9.06 -2.35 10.73
C TRP A 366 8.34 -3.64 11.11
N LYS A 367 8.88 -4.77 10.62
CA LYS A 367 8.58 -6.13 11.07
C LYS A 367 9.90 -6.87 11.28
N PRO A 368 10.12 -7.52 12.44
CA PRO A 368 11.35 -8.27 12.70
C PRO A 368 11.66 -9.34 11.63
N GLU A 369 10.62 -9.93 11.03
CA GLU A 369 10.70 -10.94 9.96
C GLU A 369 11.51 -10.47 8.74
N TYR A 370 11.58 -9.16 8.47
CA TYR A 370 12.34 -8.63 7.34
C TYR A 370 13.84 -8.94 7.42
N ARG A 371 14.38 -9.16 8.62
CA ARG A 371 15.78 -9.58 8.80
C ARG A 371 16.07 -10.96 8.25
N LEU A 372 15.09 -11.86 8.32
CA LEU A 372 15.28 -13.24 7.90
C LEU A 372 15.54 -13.36 6.40
N HIS A 373 15.12 -12.38 5.59
CA HIS A 373 15.35 -12.39 4.14
C HIS A 373 16.84 -12.31 3.78
N VAL A 374 17.71 -11.94 4.72
CA VAL A 374 19.15 -12.00 4.52
C VAL A 374 19.67 -13.45 4.45
N LEU A 375 18.89 -14.44 4.89
CA LEU A 375 19.30 -15.84 4.94
C LEU A 375 19.11 -16.61 3.62
N TRP A 376 18.42 -16.03 2.63
CA TRP A 376 18.10 -16.71 1.35
C TRP A 376 19.35 -17.23 0.65
N LEU A 377 20.33 -16.38 0.41
CA LEU A 377 21.55 -16.79 -0.28
C LEU A 377 22.47 -17.66 0.59
N PRO A 378 22.88 -17.23 1.80
CA PRO A 378 23.87 -17.98 2.57
C PRO A 378 23.34 -19.33 3.08
N SER A 379 22.12 -19.38 3.61
CA SER A 379 21.65 -20.56 4.34
C SER A 379 20.89 -21.56 3.47
N LEU A 380 20.08 -21.11 2.51
CA LEU A 380 19.32 -22.02 1.63
C LEU A 380 20.17 -22.53 0.46
N VAL A 381 21.05 -21.69 -0.09
CA VAL A 381 21.80 -22.02 -1.32
C VAL A 381 23.25 -22.38 -1.03
N ILE A 382 24.00 -21.46 -0.43
CA ILE A 382 25.46 -21.62 -0.26
C ILE A 382 25.78 -22.78 0.69
N ASN A 383 25.13 -22.84 1.86
CA ASN A 383 25.47 -23.86 2.87
C ASN A 383 25.26 -25.31 2.40
N PRO A 384 24.08 -25.71 1.83
CA PRO A 384 23.89 -27.08 1.35
C PRO A 384 24.85 -27.46 0.21
N ILE A 385 25.16 -26.52 -0.69
CA ILE A 385 26.15 -26.73 -1.75
C ILE A 385 27.53 -27.01 -1.13
N GLY A 386 27.94 -26.22 -0.14
CA GLY A 386 29.20 -26.43 0.57
C GLY A 386 29.30 -27.80 1.22
N LEU A 387 28.23 -28.22 1.92
CA LEU A 387 28.16 -29.55 2.55
C LEU A 387 28.23 -30.68 1.50
N GLY A 388 27.53 -30.53 0.38
CA GLY A 388 27.59 -31.50 -0.73
C GLY A 388 28.98 -31.62 -1.35
N ILE A 389 29.66 -30.49 -1.60
CA ILE A 389 31.05 -30.49 -2.11
C ILE A 389 31.99 -31.10 -1.08
N PHE A 390 31.80 -30.84 0.22
CA PHE A 390 32.61 -31.42 1.29
C PHE A 390 32.50 -32.95 1.31
N GLY A 391 31.27 -33.48 1.24
CA GLY A 391 31.02 -34.92 1.16
C GLY A 391 31.62 -35.56 -0.08
N ALA A 392 31.45 -34.95 -1.25
CA ALA A 392 32.03 -35.43 -2.51
C ALA A 392 33.57 -35.42 -2.49
N ALA A 393 34.17 -34.37 -1.90
CA ALA A 393 35.62 -34.26 -1.78
C ALA A 393 36.21 -35.40 -0.94
N LEU A 394 35.55 -35.78 0.16
CA LEU A 394 35.97 -36.91 0.98
C LEU A 394 35.68 -38.26 0.32
N GLN A 395 34.48 -38.47 -0.23
CA GLN A 395 34.06 -39.75 -0.83
C GLN A 395 34.95 -40.17 -2.00
N TYR A 396 35.32 -39.21 -2.86
CA TYR A 396 36.13 -39.47 -4.05
C TYR A 396 37.62 -39.16 -3.84
N HIS A 397 38.03 -38.86 -2.60
CA HIS A 397 39.40 -38.43 -2.26
C HIS A 397 39.94 -37.37 -3.23
N LEU A 398 39.14 -36.33 -3.50
CA LEU A 398 39.52 -35.24 -4.42
C LEU A 398 40.68 -34.43 -3.84
N HIS A 399 41.32 -33.61 -4.69
CA HIS A 399 42.40 -32.74 -4.24
C HIS A 399 41.95 -31.83 -3.07
N TYR A 400 42.79 -31.67 -2.04
CA TYR A 400 42.47 -30.93 -0.81
C TYR A 400 41.99 -29.48 -1.05
N MET A 401 42.32 -28.87 -2.19
CA MET A 401 41.81 -27.54 -2.57
C MET A 401 40.29 -27.53 -2.80
N VAL A 402 39.71 -28.64 -3.25
CA VAL A 402 38.25 -28.80 -3.35
C VAL A 402 37.65 -28.84 -1.94
N LEU A 403 38.31 -29.53 -1.01
CA LEU A 403 37.91 -29.54 0.39
C LEU A 403 38.02 -28.13 1.02
N ALA A 404 39.08 -27.38 0.71
CA ALA A 404 39.26 -26.00 1.17
C ALA A 404 38.16 -25.07 0.65
N LEU A 405 37.79 -25.22 -0.63
CA LEU A 405 36.66 -24.50 -1.23
C LEU A 405 35.34 -24.87 -0.54
N ALA A 406 35.10 -26.15 -0.27
CA ALA A 406 33.91 -26.61 0.43
C ALA A 406 33.81 -26.00 1.84
N VAL A 407 34.90 -26.03 2.61
CA VAL A 407 34.98 -25.44 3.94
C VAL A 407 34.76 -23.93 3.89
N PHE A 408 35.34 -23.22 2.93
CA PHE A 408 35.07 -21.81 2.70
C PHE A 408 33.56 -21.55 2.48
N ILE A 409 32.93 -22.32 1.59
CA ILE A 409 31.50 -22.19 1.26
C ILE A 409 30.62 -22.46 2.49
N VAL A 410 30.87 -23.55 3.23
CA VAL A 410 30.14 -23.89 4.47
C VAL A 410 30.34 -22.79 5.52
N THR A 411 31.55 -22.25 5.64
CA THR A 411 31.84 -21.12 6.55
C THR A 411 30.98 -19.91 6.21
N VAL A 412 30.93 -19.52 4.93
CA VAL A 412 30.11 -18.37 4.50
C VAL A 412 28.62 -18.63 4.75
N GLY A 413 28.13 -19.82 4.37
CA GLY A 413 26.71 -20.16 4.45
C GLY A 413 26.18 -20.29 5.87
N SER A 414 26.93 -20.95 6.75
CA SER A 414 26.52 -21.18 8.15
C SER A 414 26.78 -19.98 9.05
N LEU A 415 27.94 -19.31 8.94
CA LEU A 415 28.27 -18.22 9.87
C LEU A 415 27.46 -16.95 9.63
N ALA A 416 27.00 -16.70 8.41
CA ALA A 416 26.12 -15.58 8.10
C ALA A 416 24.77 -15.68 8.83
N SER A 417 24.33 -16.88 9.21
CA SER A 417 23.06 -17.06 9.90
C SER A 417 23.09 -16.56 11.35
N VAL A 418 24.21 -16.73 12.06
CA VAL A 418 24.34 -16.45 13.49
C VAL A 418 23.93 -15.02 13.90
N PRO A 419 24.50 -13.95 13.33
CA PRO A 419 24.12 -12.60 13.74
C PRO A 419 22.66 -12.26 13.40
N VAL A 420 22.11 -12.87 12.34
CA VAL A 420 20.73 -12.63 11.90
C VAL A 420 19.73 -13.33 12.84
N THR A 421 19.98 -14.60 13.19
CA THR A 421 19.08 -15.36 14.07
C THR A 421 19.06 -14.79 15.49
N VAL A 422 20.22 -14.44 16.04
CA VAL A 422 20.29 -13.82 17.37
C VAL A 422 19.59 -12.46 17.36
N ASN A 423 19.84 -11.61 16.36
CA ASN A 423 19.20 -10.29 16.29
C ASN A 423 17.67 -10.39 16.13
N TYR A 424 17.18 -11.31 15.29
CA TYR A 424 15.75 -11.56 15.14
C TYR A 424 15.07 -11.96 16.47
N VAL A 425 15.66 -12.89 17.22
CA VAL A 425 15.08 -13.34 18.50
C VAL A 425 15.16 -12.24 19.55
N VAL A 426 16.26 -11.46 19.58
CA VAL A 426 16.36 -10.27 20.44
C VAL A 426 15.26 -9.25 20.14
N GLU A 427 14.91 -9.03 18.87
CA GLU A 427 13.79 -8.15 18.50
C GLU A 427 12.40 -8.71 18.88
N CYS A 428 12.28 -10.03 19.03
CA CYS A 428 11.05 -10.63 19.56
C CYS A 428 10.92 -10.45 21.09
N PHE A 429 12.04 -10.22 21.78
CA PHE A 429 12.14 -10.12 23.24
C PHE A 429 13.01 -8.92 23.66
N THR A 430 12.65 -7.72 23.20
CA THR A 430 13.46 -6.49 23.39
C THR A 430 13.71 -6.12 24.86
N ARG A 431 12.85 -6.53 25.80
CA ARG A 431 13.08 -6.38 27.24
C ARG A 431 14.12 -7.36 27.82
N TYR A 432 14.38 -8.46 27.13
CA TYR A 432 15.30 -9.52 27.57
C TYR A 432 16.35 -9.89 26.51
N PRO A 433 17.17 -8.94 25.99
CA PRO A 433 18.12 -9.21 24.90
C PRO A 433 19.20 -10.23 25.27
N ALA A 434 19.72 -10.17 26.49
CA ALA A 434 20.77 -11.09 26.94
C ALA A 434 20.22 -12.51 27.03
N GLU A 435 19.04 -12.67 27.65
CA GLU A 435 18.38 -13.95 27.84
C GLU A 435 17.98 -14.60 26.50
N ALA A 436 17.49 -13.81 25.55
CA ALA A 436 17.27 -14.25 24.17
C ALA A 436 18.58 -14.74 23.50
N GLY A 437 19.67 -14.00 23.69
CA GLY A 437 21.01 -14.38 23.23
C GLY A 437 21.52 -15.69 23.84
N ILE A 438 21.29 -15.93 25.14
CA ILE A 438 21.65 -17.18 25.84
C ILE A 438 21.00 -18.38 25.14
N VAL A 439 19.69 -18.29 24.88
CA VAL A 439 18.93 -19.41 24.32
C VAL A 439 19.42 -19.78 22.93
N ILE A 440 19.57 -18.80 22.04
CA ILE A 440 20.08 -19.06 20.69
C ILE A 440 21.54 -19.50 20.71
N GLY A 441 22.35 -18.95 21.63
CA GLY A 441 23.71 -19.43 21.89
C GLY A 441 23.75 -20.90 22.34
N ALA A 442 22.81 -21.35 23.17
CA ALA A 442 22.71 -22.73 23.61
C ALA A 442 22.32 -23.66 22.44
N TYR A 443 21.27 -23.33 21.68
CA TYR A 443 20.88 -24.08 20.47
C TYR A 443 22.06 -24.23 19.49
N ARG A 444 22.85 -23.17 19.33
CA ARG A 444 24.02 -23.15 18.47
C ARG A 444 25.08 -24.18 18.89
N ILE A 445 25.33 -24.36 20.18
CA ILE A 445 26.47 -25.15 20.68
C ILE A 445 26.09 -26.61 20.99
N VAL A 446 24.84 -26.87 21.39
CA VAL A 446 24.40 -28.21 21.85
C VAL A 446 24.62 -29.30 20.79
N TYR A 447 24.26 -29.06 19.53
CA TYR A 447 24.41 -30.09 18.50
C TYR A 447 25.86 -30.32 18.07
N GLY A 448 26.67 -29.24 18.06
CA GLY A 448 28.11 -29.31 17.82
C GLY A 448 28.85 -30.11 18.91
N LEU A 449 28.35 -30.09 20.15
CA LEU A 449 28.86 -30.95 21.22
C LEU A 449 28.53 -32.43 20.97
N THR A 450 27.35 -32.73 20.44
CA THR A 450 26.91 -34.13 20.27
C THR A 450 27.49 -34.81 19.03
N ILE A 451 27.75 -34.08 17.94
CA ILE A 451 28.11 -34.67 16.64
C ILE A 451 29.40 -35.51 16.69
N SER A 452 30.39 -35.07 17.48
CA SER A 452 31.67 -35.77 17.64
C SER A 452 31.52 -37.16 18.27
N PHE A 453 30.44 -37.44 18.99
CA PHE A 453 30.21 -38.74 19.64
C PHE A 453 29.59 -39.80 18.71
N TYR A 454 28.87 -39.40 17.66
CA TYR A 454 28.16 -40.35 16.78
C TYR A 454 28.51 -40.24 15.29
N ILE A 455 29.35 -39.27 14.89
CA ILE A 455 29.69 -39.09 13.47
C ILE A 455 30.42 -40.31 12.88
N ASN A 456 31.33 -40.95 13.61
CA ASN A 456 32.03 -42.14 13.12
C ASN A 456 31.06 -43.31 12.92
N PRO A 457 30.21 -43.68 13.90
CA PRO A 457 29.14 -44.65 13.67
C PRO A 457 28.22 -44.31 12.50
N TRP A 458 27.95 -43.02 12.26
CA TRP A 458 27.12 -42.58 11.14
C TRP A 458 27.83 -42.75 9.79
N VAL A 459 29.12 -42.38 9.71
CA VAL A 459 29.94 -42.59 8.51
C VAL A 459 30.11 -44.08 8.21
N GLU A 460 30.33 -44.92 9.23
CA GLU A 460 30.42 -46.38 9.06
C GLU A 460 29.10 -47.00 8.55
N ALA A 461 27.95 -46.40 8.87
CA ALA A 461 26.65 -46.94 8.49
C ALA A 461 26.23 -46.62 7.05
N VAL A 462 26.57 -45.43 6.52
CA VAL A 462 26.06 -44.95 5.22
C VAL A 462 27.13 -44.39 4.28
N ASP A 463 28.40 -44.40 4.67
CA ASP A 463 29.53 -43.73 4.02
C ASP A 463 29.52 -42.19 4.15
N VAL A 464 30.72 -41.62 4.02
CA VAL A 464 30.99 -40.19 4.23
C VAL A 464 30.21 -39.29 3.28
N GLY A 465 30.05 -39.69 2.01
CA GLY A 465 29.30 -38.92 1.01
C GLY A 465 27.83 -38.75 1.39
N TRP A 466 27.17 -39.82 1.84
CA TRP A 466 25.77 -39.77 2.28
C TRP A 466 25.59 -38.99 3.57
N VAL A 467 26.51 -39.10 4.53
CA VAL A 467 26.45 -38.32 5.77
C VAL A 467 26.35 -36.82 5.46
N TYR A 468 27.26 -36.28 4.65
CA TYR A 468 27.24 -34.85 4.31
C TYR A 468 26.13 -34.49 3.31
N GLY A 469 25.70 -35.42 2.45
CA GLY A 469 24.51 -35.25 1.62
C GLY A 469 23.22 -35.12 2.43
N MET A 470 23.06 -35.93 3.48
CA MET A 470 21.96 -35.83 4.44
C MET A 470 22.04 -34.52 5.23
N MET A 471 23.24 -34.08 5.63
CA MET A 471 23.42 -32.76 6.25
C MET A 471 22.96 -31.63 5.33
N ALA A 472 23.30 -31.68 4.03
CA ALA A 472 22.83 -30.70 3.05
C ALA A 472 21.30 -30.71 2.92
N PHE A 473 20.68 -31.90 2.87
CA PHE A 473 19.22 -32.03 2.85
C PHE A 473 18.57 -31.46 4.11
N PHE A 474 19.08 -31.78 5.30
CA PHE A 474 18.56 -31.25 6.56
C PHE A 474 18.78 -29.73 6.68
N ALA A 475 19.85 -29.18 6.10
CA ALA A 475 20.04 -27.74 6.03
C ALA A 475 18.94 -27.06 5.20
N VAL A 476 18.60 -27.60 4.03
CA VAL A 476 17.45 -27.12 3.21
C VAL A 476 16.13 -27.26 3.96
N PHE A 477 15.88 -28.43 4.55
CA PHE A 477 14.67 -28.69 5.33
C PHE A 477 14.54 -27.71 6.51
N SER A 478 15.63 -27.44 7.21
CA SER A 478 15.63 -26.50 8.33
C SER A 478 15.29 -25.07 7.91
N TYR A 479 15.56 -24.69 6.65
CA TYR A 479 15.20 -23.39 6.11
C TYR A 479 13.68 -23.23 5.90
N MET A 480 12.93 -24.33 5.73
CA MET A 480 11.46 -24.28 5.66
C MET A 480 10.84 -23.68 6.94
N PHE A 481 11.48 -23.91 8.10
CA PHE A 481 11.09 -23.27 9.36
C PHE A 481 11.29 -21.75 9.34
N VAL A 482 12.34 -21.27 8.67
CA VAL A 482 12.56 -19.82 8.47
C VAL A 482 11.50 -19.24 7.55
N MET A 483 11.14 -19.93 6.45
CA MET A 483 10.05 -19.51 5.57
C MET A 483 8.70 -19.45 6.31
N LEU A 484 8.44 -20.41 7.21
CA LEU A 484 7.25 -20.40 8.06
C LEU A 484 7.19 -19.15 8.95
N LEU A 485 8.33 -18.73 9.53
CA LEU A 485 8.41 -17.48 10.30
C LEU A 485 8.28 -16.24 9.42
N MET A 486 8.83 -16.22 8.21
CA MET A 486 8.61 -15.10 7.28
C MET A 486 7.13 -14.93 6.92
N TRP A 487 6.40 -16.04 6.75
CA TRP A 487 4.99 -16.01 6.37
C TRP A 487 4.05 -15.76 7.55
N LYS A 488 4.22 -16.48 8.67
CA LYS A 488 3.30 -16.48 9.82
C LYS A 488 3.93 -16.00 11.13
N GLY A 489 5.09 -15.36 11.08
CA GLY A 489 5.84 -14.92 12.27
C GLY A 489 5.01 -14.10 13.26
N HIS A 490 4.24 -13.12 12.76
CA HIS A 490 3.35 -12.30 13.60
C HIS A 490 2.32 -13.14 14.37
N ALA A 491 1.74 -14.18 13.76
CA ALA A 491 0.80 -15.07 14.42
C ALA A 491 1.49 -16.00 15.42
N ILE A 492 2.65 -16.55 15.04
CA ILE A 492 3.43 -17.48 15.87
C ILE A 492 3.94 -16.77 17.13
N ARG A 493 4.34 -15.49 17.04
CA ARG A 493 4.79 -14.71 18.18
C ARG A 493 3.71 -14.47 19.23
N LYS A 494 2.43 -14.48 18.86
CA LYS A 494 1.31 -14.33 19.81
C LYS A 494 1.09 -15.57 20.67
N ILE A 495 1.60 -16.73 20.25
CA ILE A 495 1.52 -17.98 21.02
C ILE A 495 2.63 -17.93 22.06
N GLN A 496 2.34 -17.41 23.26
CA GLN A 496 3.30 -17.32 24.35
C GLN A 496 2.75 -17.96 25.62
N PHE A 497 3.63 -18.63 26.37
CA PHE A 497 3.30 -19.25 27.65
C PHE A 497 3.31 -18.26 28.82
N SER A 498 3.75 -17.01 28.59
CA SER A 498 3.77 -15.91 29.56
C SER A 498 3.88 -14.55 28.85
N SER A 499 3.56 -13.44 29.53
CA SER A 499 3.60 -12.07 28.98
C SER A 499 5.03 -11.52 28.82
N LEU A 500 5.90 -12.28 28.12
CA LEU A 500 7.30 -11.95 27.88
C LEU A 500 7.52 -11.18 26.57
N GLY A 501 6.55 -11.21 25.64
CA GLY A 501 6.61 -10.53 24.36
C GLY A 501 6.77 -9.03 24.49
N SER A 502 7.84 -8.51 23.89
CA SER A 502 8.09 -7.08 23.73
C SER A 502 8.80 -6.90 22.39
N SER A 503 8.11 -6.33 21.40
CA SER A 503 8.65 -6.15 20.05
C SER A 503 8.51 -4.71 19.60
N GLU A 504 9.49 -4.22 18.85
CA GLU A 504 9.42 -2.93 18.11
C GLU A 504 8.66 -3.07 16.77
N GLU A 505 7.79 -4.09 16.65
CA GLU A 505 6.92 -4.26 15.49
C GLU A 505 5.90 -3.11 15.42
N GLY A 506 5.66 -2.59 14.21
CA GLY A 506 4.71 -1.49 14.02
C GLY A 506 5.35 -0.10 14.09
N GLU A 507 6.60 0.01 14.53
CA GLU A 507 7.34 1.28 14.56
C GLU A 507 7.58 1.81 13.13
N GLN A 508 7.26 3.09 12.93
CA GLN A 508 7.43 3.75 11.64
C GLN A 508 8.87 4.24 11.51
N LEU A 509 9.68 3.56 10.70
CA LEU A 509 11.12 3.88 10.55
C LEU A 509 11.41 4.88 9.46
N VAL A 510 10.53 5.07 8.48
CA VAL A 510 10.78 5.94 7.31
C VAL A 510 9.63 6.92 7.15
N VAL A 511 9.93 8.21 7.30
CA VAL A 511 8.98 9.31 7.12
C VAL A 511 9.30 10.04 5.81
N TYR A 512 8.32 10.12 4.92
CA TYR A 512 8.46 10.78 3.62
C TYR A 512 8.29 12.30 3.77
N HIS A 513 9.34 13.05 3.39
CA HIS A 513 9.55 14.46 3.72
C HIS A 513 8.52 15.47 3.14
N ASN A 514 7.72 15.10 2.13
CA ASN A 514 6.78 16.06 1.51
C ASN A 514 5.39 16.10 2.14
N MET A 515 5.05 15.17 3.03
CA MET A 515 3.82 15.25 3.82
C MET A 515 3.90 16.36 4.89
N GLU A 516 5.11 16.84 5.19
CA GLU A 516 5.38 17.91 6.17
C GLU A 516 5.01 19.30 5.64
N VAL A 517 5.16 19.61 4.33
CA VAL A 517 5.01 21.01 3.85
C VAL A 517 3.57 21.52 4.03
N ILE A 518 2.57 20.67 3.80
CA ILE A 518 1.15 21.00 4.03
C ILE A 518 0.89 21.16 5.54
N LYS A 519 1.42 20.26 6.37
CA LYS A 519 1.28 20.34 7.83
C LYS A 519 1.98 21.58 8.42
N GLU A 520 3.15 21.91 7.91
CA GLU A 520 3.91 23.10 8.26
C GLU A 520 3.12 24.37 7.91
N ALA A 521 2.38 24.38 6.80
CA ALA A 521 1.53 25.52 6.45
C ALA A 521 0.48 25.77 7.55
N PHE A 522 -0.26 24.72 7.96
CA PHE A 522 -1.20 24.82 9.09
C PHE A 522 -0.53 25.15 10.41
N ALA A 523 0.63 24.53 10.72
CA ALA A 523 1.37 24.79 11.95
C ALA A 523 1.88 26.24 12.03
N LYS A 524 2.35 26.81 10.92
CA LYS A 524 2.77 28.23 10.82
C LYS A 524 1.59 29.18 11.00
N CYS A 525 0.42 28.84 10.45
CA CYS A 525 -0.81 29.60 10.64
C CYS A 525 -1.22 29.59 12.13
N LYS A 526 -1.24 28.41 12.75
CA LYS A 526 -1.53 28.23 14.18
C LYS A 526 -0.55 28.99 15.08
N ALA A 527 0.76 28.94 14.80
CA ALA A 527 1.79 29.66 15.54
C ALA A 527 1.62 31.20 15.45
N LYS A 528 1.06 31.70 14.34
CA LYS A 528 0.73 33.12 14.13
C LYS A 528 -0.69 33.48 14.56
N ASN A 529 -1.39 32.57 15.24
CA ASN A 529 -2.78 32.72 15.66
C ASN A 529 -3.73 33.18 14.54
N ARG A 530 -3.58 32.57 13.35
CA ARG A 530 -4.42 32.85 12.17
C ARG A 530 -4.87 31.56 11.50
N VAL A 531 -5.96 31.64 10.75
CA VAL A 531 -6.46 30.54 9.91
C VAL A 531 -5.64 30.40 8.62
N ALA A 532 -5.51 29.17 8.11
CA ALA A 532 -4.91 28.93 6.80
C ALA A 532 -5.86 29.36 5.66
N LEU A 533 -5.35 30.17 4.72
CA LEU A 533 -6.09 30.55 3.50
C LEU A 533 -5.74 29.56 2.39
N ILE A 534 -6.72 28.78 1.96
CA ILE A 534 -6.60 27.87 0.82
C ILE A 534 -7.34 28.49 -0.37
N THR A 535 -6.68 28.62 -1.51
CA THR A 535 -7.25 29.27 -2.70
C THR A 535 -7.40 28.29 -3.84
N TYR A 536 -8.54 28.31 -4.53
CA TYR A 536 -8.80 27.48 -5.70
C TYR A 536 -8.80 28.31 -7.00
N VAL A 537 -8.20 27.75 -8.06
CA VAL A 537 -8.30 28.25 -9.44
C VAL A 537 -8.28 27.08 -10.43
N THR A 538 -9.05 27.17 -11.52
CA THR A 538 -9.00 26.21 -12.63
C THR A 538 -7.74 26.39 -13.46
N ALA A 539 -6.99 25.31 -13.71
CA ALA A 539 -5.79 25.38 -14.54
C ALA A 539 -6.13 25.78 -15.99
N GLY A 540 -5.42 26.76 -16.53
CA GLY A 540 -5.64 27.28 -17.88
C GLY A 540 -6.79 28.26 -18.02
N TYR A 541 -7.39 28.69 -16.91
CA TYR A 541 -8.36 29.79 -16.86
C TYR A 541 -7.74 31.09 -16.29
N PRO A 542 -7.96 32.27 -16.90
CA PRO A 542 -8.66 32.49 -18.17
C PRO A 542 -7.90 31.98 -19.41
N THR A 543 -6.56 31.88 -19.32
CA THR A 543 -5.68 31.32 -20.36
C THR A 543 -4.57 30.46 -19.76
N VAL A 544 -4.01 29.57 -20.60
CA VAL A 544 -2.88 28.68 -20.25
C VAL A 544 -1.66 29.46 -19.77
N SER A 545 -1.32 30.57 -20.44
CA SER A 545 -0.13 31.37 -20.13
C SER A 545 -0.23 32.14 -18.81
N GLU A 546 -1.44 32.54 -18.41
CA GLU A 546 -1.64 33.34 -17.19
C GLU A 546 -1.66 32.50 -15.91
N THR A 547 -1.90 31.18 -15.99
CA THR A 547 -2.02 30.32 -14.79
C THR A 547 -0.78 30.41 -13.87
N PRO A 548 0.47 30.33 -14.34
CA PRO A 548 1.64 30.53 -13.48
C PRO A 548 1.71 31.92 -12.84
N ASP A 549 1.28 32.98 -13.53
CA ASP A 549 1.22 34.35 -12.99
C ASP A 549 0.18 34.47 -11.87
N ILE A 550 -0.97 33.83 -12.06
CA ILE A 550 -2.05 33.75 -11.08
C ILE A 550 -1.57 33.00 -9.83
N MET A 551 -0.91 31.84 -9.98
CA MET A 551 -0.37 31.08 -8.85
C MET A 551 0.66 31.89 -8.04
N MET A 552 1.55 32.61 -8.71
CA MET A 552 2.51 33.50 -8.04
C MET A 552 1.81 34.65 -7.30
N SER A 553 0.72 35.16 -7.88
CA SER A 553 -0.07 36.25 -7.29
C SER A 553 -0.93 35.79 -6.13
N LEU A 554 -1.43 34.55 -6.15
CA LEU A 554 -2.09 33.91 -5.00
C LEU A 554 -1.14 33.81 -3.82
N GLN A 555 0.11 33.35 -4.04
CA GLN A 555 1.16 33.37 -3.01
C GLN A 555 1.43 34.79 -2.51
N ALA A 556 1.58 35.77 -3.40
CA ALA A 556 1.79 37.17 -3.04
C ALA A 556 0.55 37.84 -2.41
N GLY A 557 -0.64 37.22 -2.53
CA GLY A 557 -1.88 37.59 -1.85
C GLY A 557 -2.06 36.90 -0.50
N GLY A 558 -1.09 36.05 -0.10
CA GLY A 558 -1.08 35.35 1.17
C GLY A 558 -1.74 33.98 1.15
N ALA A 559 -1.93 33.33 0.00
CA ALA A 559 -2.37 31.94 -0.01
C ALA A 559 -1.38 31.06 0.77
N ASP A 560 -1.89 30.24 1.68
CA ASP A 560 -1.12 29.27 2.47
C ASP A 560 -1.05 27.90 1.79
N ILE A 561 -2.06 27.58 0.97
CA ILE A 561 -2.15 26.41 0.09
C ILE A 561 -2.89 26.83 -1.19
N ILE A 562 -2.47 26.34 -2.35
CA ILE A 562 -3.14 26.57 -3.64
C ILE A 562 -3.72 25.24 -4.14
N GLU A 563 -5.04 25.22 -4.36
CA GLU A 563 -5.75 24.19 -5.09
C GLU A 563 -5.81 24.57 -6.57
N LEU A 564 -5.30 23.69 -7.43
CA LEU A 564 -5.27 23.86 -8.87
C LEU A 564 -6.20 22.82 -9.50
N GLY A 565 -7.34 23.30 -10.02
CA GLY A 565 -8.38 22.47 -10.61
C GLY A 565 -7.94 21.84 -11.93
N ILE A 566 -8.15 20.53 -12.05
CA ILE A 566 -8.07 19.78 -13.31
C ILE A 566 -9.42 19.96 -14.02
N PRO A 567 -9.48 20.66 -15.16
CA PRO A 567 -10.73 20.86 -15.87
C PRO A 567 -11.23 19.52 -16.42
N PHE A 568 -12.54 19.31 -16.39
CA PHE A 568 -13.16 18.06 -16.83
C PHE A 568 -14.60 18.29 -17.29
N ALA A 569 -14.95 17.81 -18.50
CA ALA A 569 -16.26 18.08 -19.12
C ALA A 569 -17.45 17.26 -18.56
N ALA A 570 -17.21 16.25 -17.72
CA ALA A 570 -18.22 15.22 -17.43
C ALA A 570 -18.49 14.96 -15.95
N HIS A 571 -18.86 15.98 -15.17
CA HIS A 571 -19.72 15.77 -13.98
C HIS A 571 -20.18 17.10 -13.34
N PRO A 572 -21.37 17.62 -13.70
CA PRO A 572 -21.95 18.80 -13.03
C PRO A 572 -22.37 18.55 -11.58
N MET A 573 -22.27 17.30 -11.09
CA MET A 573 -22.82 16.86 -9.80
C MET A 573 -22.25 17.56 -8.55
N THR A 574 -21.07 18.20 -8.64
CA THR A 574 -20.39 18.80 -7.46
C THR A 574 -19.95 20.26 -7.59
N GLU A 575 -19.86 20.81 -8.79
CA GLU A 575 -19.23 22.11 -9.00
C GLU A 575 -20.25 23.25 -9.09
N SER A 576 -19.81 24.46 -8.70
CA SER A 576 -20.63 25.66 -8.91
C SER A 576 -20.67 26.01 -10.41
N PRO A 577 -21.75 26.66 -10.90
CA PRO A 577 -21.83 27.13 -12.28
C PRO A 577 -20.63 28.00 -12.70
N THR A 578 -20.07 28.77 -11.76
CA THR A 578 -18.88 29.61 -12.00
C THR A 578 -17.62 28.78 -12.24
N ILE A 579 -17.42 27.69 -11.51
CA ILE A 579 -16.27 26.78 -11.71
C ILE A 579 -16.46 25.98 -13.00
N GLN A 580 -17.68 25.52 -13.29
CA GLN A 580 -18.00 24.84 -14.55
C GLN A 580 -17.66 25.71 -15.76
N GLN A 581 -18.07 26.98 -15.76
CA GLN A 581 -17.72 27.92 -16.84
C GLN A 581 -16.20 28.09 -17.01
N ALA A 582 -15.44 28.07 -15.91
CA ALA A 582 -13.99 28.14 -15.97
C ALA A 582 -13.37 26.84 -16.50
N ASN A 583 -13.92 25.69 -16.14
CA ASN A 583 -13.54 24.39 -16.68
C ASN A 583 -13.80 24.30 -18.19
N ASP A 584 -15.01 24.64 -18.64
CA ASP A 584 -15.36 24.67 -20.06
C ASP A 584 -14.39 25.57 -20.84
N LYS A 585 -14.09 26.76 -20.30
CA LYS A 585 -13.15 27.68 -20.93
C LYS A 585 -11.71 27.15 -20.95
N ALA A 586 -11.27 26.47 -19.88
CA ALA A 586 -9.97 25.84 -19.84
C ALA A 586 -9.86 24.68 -20.85
N LEU A 587 -10.94 23.91 -21.05
CA LEU A 587 -11.00 22.85 -22.05
C LEU A 587 -11.00 23.41 -23.48
N GLU A 588 -11.73 24.51 -23.73
CA GLU A 588 -11.63 25.26 -25.01
C GLU A 588 -10.19 25.71 -25.31
N ASN A 589 -9.43 26.05 -24.26
CA ASN A 589 -8.02 26.41 -24.39
C ASN A 589 -7.09 25.20 -24.62
N GLY A 590 -7.64 23.98 -24.72
CA GLY A 590 -6.90 22.74 -24.97
C GLY A 590 -6.07 22.24 -23.78
N VAL A 591 -6.49 22.56 -22.56
CA VAL A 591 -5.77 22.20 -21.33
C VAL A 591 -5.80 20.69 -21.11
N GLN A 592 -4.61 20.10 -20.97
CA GLN A 592 -4.45 18.68 -20.59
C GLN A 592 -3.65 18.56 -19.29
N LEU A 593 -3.78 17.43 -18.59
CA LEU A 593 -3.08 17.17 -17.32
C LEU A 593 -1.54 17.32 -17.43
N SER A 594 -0.96 16.93 -18.57
CA SER A 594 0.46 17.13 -18.89
C SER A 594 0.85 18.62 -18.92
N GLN A 595 0.00 19.48 -19.46
CA GLN A 595 0.20 20.93 -19.50
C GLN A 595 0.04 21.55 -18.11
N ILE A 596 -0.90 21.07 -17.29
CA ILE A 596 -1.05 21.50 -15.88
C ILE A 596 0.25 21.26 -15.12
N LEU A 597 0.88 20.09 -15.28
CA LEU A 597 2.18 19.79 -14.66
C LEU A 597 3.30 20.72 -15.15
N GLN A 598 3.25 21.16 -16.42
CA GLN A 598 4.18 22.17 -16.94
C GLN A 598 3.93 23.55 -16.33
N MET A 599 2.67 23.95 -16.11
CA MET A 599 2.31 25.21 -15.44
C MET A 599 2.85 25.21 -14.00
N VAL A 600 2.70 24.10 -13.26
CA VAL A 600 3.28 23.95 -11.91
C VAL A 600 4.81 24.06 -11.96
N LYS A 601 5.49 23.36 -12.88
CA LYS A 601 6.95 23.48 -13.06
C LYS A 601 7.38 24.92 -13.35
N SER A 602 6.63 25.63 -14.19
CA SER A 602 6.88 27.03 -14.53
C SER A 602 6.76 27.94 -13.30
N ALA A 603 5.68 27.80 -12.52
CA ALA A 603 5.50 28.55 -11.29
C ALA A 603 6.57 28.23 -10.24
N ARG A 604 6.95 26.95 -10.08
CA ARG A 604 8.05 26.52 -9.20
C ARG A 604 9.39 27.14 -9.59
N LYS A 605 9.72 27.18 -10.89
CA LYS A 605 10.94 27.84 -11.40
C LYS A 605 10.97 29.34 -11.09
N ARG A 606 9.79 29.96 -10.96
CA ARG A 606 9.62 31.39 -10.62
C ARG A 606 9.57 31.68 -9.13
N GLY A 607 9.77 30.68 -8.26
CA GLY A 607 9.83 30.85 -6.82
C GLY A 607 8.52 30.58 -6.08
N LEU A 608 7.56 29.86 -6.68
CA LEU A 608 6.38 29.39 -5.97
C LEU A 608 6.80 28.41 -4.85
N ALA A 609 6.63 28.81 -3.60
CA ALA A 609 6.97 28.03 -2.41
C ALA A 609 5.74 27.38 -1.77
N VAL A 610 4.57 28.03 -1.86
CA VAL A 610 3.29 27.56 -1.29
C VAL A 610 2.93 26.15 -1.80
N PRO A 611 2.42 25.23 -0.93
CA PRO A 611 1.94 23.92 -1.34
C PRO A 611 0.93 23.98 -2.48
N VAL A 612 1.06 23.10 -3.47
CA VAL A 612 0.09 22.98 -4.57
C VAL A 612 -0.60 21.63 -4.52
N LEU A 613 -1.93 21.65 -4.50
CA LEU A 613 -2.80 20.48 -4.56
C LEU A 613 -3.48 20.43 -5.92
N LEU A 614 -3.45 19.28 -6.59
CA LEU A 614 -4.30 19.08 -7.76
C LEU A 614 -5.68 18.63 -7.30
N VAL A 615 -6.73 19.26 -7.81
CA VAL A 615 -8.12 18.95 -7.46
C VAL A 615 -8.87 18.54 -8.71
N GLY A 616 -9.52 17.38 -8.71
CA GLY A 616 -10.27 16.94 -9.88
C GLY A 616 -10.96 15.59 -9.71
N TYR A 617 -11.38 15.03 -10.83
CA TYR A 617 -12.05 13.74 -10.91
C TYR A 617 -11.08 12.60 -11.24
N TYR A 618 -11.51 11.38 -11.00
CA TYR A 618 -10.66 10.20 -11.16
C TYR A 618 -10.43 9.81 -12.63
N ASN A 619 -11.34 10.13 -13.54
CA ASN A 619 -11.18 9.83 -14.98
C ASN A 619 -9.89 10.43 -15.59
N PRO A 620 -9.61 11.75 -15.48
CA PRO A 620 -8.34 12.33 -15.94
C PRO A 620 -7.10 11.67 -15.34
N VAL A 621 -7.21 11.11 -14.13
CA VAL A 621 -6.11 10.40 -13.46
C VAL A 621 -5.87 9.01 -14.05
N ARG A 622 -6.94 8.31 -14.45
CA ARG A 622 -6.87 6.97 -15.08
C ARG A 622 -6.39 7.03 -16.52
N GLU A 623 -6.86 8.03 -17.27
CA GLU A 623 -6.54 8.23 -18.69
C GLU A 623 -5.12 8.76 -18.91
N TYR A 624 -4.44 9.20 -17.84
CA TYR A 624 -3.06 9.65 -17.95
C TYR A 624 -2.16 8.53 -18.50
N PRO A 625 -1.30 8.81 -19.51
CA PRO A 625 -0.49 7.79 -20.15
C PRO A 625 0.30 6.97 -19.11
N TYR A 626 0.17 5.65 -19.19
CA TYR A 626 0.75 4.65 -18.27
C TYR A 626 0.20 4.66 -16.82
N GLY A 627 -0.98 5.25 -16.60
CA GLY A 627 -1.79 5.12 -15.38
C GLY A 627 -1.33 5.94 -14.17
N GLU A 628 -2.01 5.69 -13.04
CA GLU A 628 -1.87 6.44 -11.77
C GLU A 628 -0.43 6.54 -11.25
N ASP A 629 0.34 5.44 -11.32
CA ASP A 629 1.69 5.40 -10.76
C ASP A 629 2.64 6.36 -11.48
N LYS A 630 2.50 6.49 -12.80
CA LYS A 630 3.27 7.46 -13.58
C LYS A 630 2.78 8.88 -13.32
N LEU A 631 1.47 9.11 -13.26
CA LEU A 631 0.94 10.43 -12.91
C LEU A 631 1.50 10.91 -11.57
N LEU A 632 1.45 10.09 -10.51
CA LEU A 632 1.94 10.48 -9.19
C LEU A 632 3.46 10.75 -9.19
N ARG A 633 4.24 10.03 -10.00
CA ARG A 633 5.67 10.34 -10.21
C ARG A 633 5.86 11.67 -10.94
N ASP A 634 5.07 11.93 -11.97
CA ASP A 634 5.14 13.16 -12.77
C ASP A 634 4.68 14.38 -11.95
N CYS A 635 3.62 14.24 -11.15
CA CYS A 635 3.16 15.21 -10.14
C CYS A 635 4.28 15.55 -9.16
N LYS A 636 4.93 14.52 -8.60
CA LYS A 636 6.05 14.69 -7.69
C LYS A 636 7.22 15.44 -8.35
N ALA A 637 7.56 15.07 -9.58
CA ALA A 637 8.62 15.73 -10.35
C ALA A 637 8.27 17.16 -10.75
N ALA A 638 6.98 17.47 -10.93
CA ALA A 638 6.49 18.82 -11.21
C ALA A 638 6.51 19.74 -9.98
N GLY A 639 6.53 19.17 -8.78
CA GLY A 639 6.46 19.92 -7.52
C GLY A 639 5.03 20.11 -6.99
N VAL A 640 4.12 19.21 -7.36
CA VAL A 640 2.82 19.02 -6.69
C VAL A 640 3.05 18.39 -5.33
N ASP A 641 2.26 18.78 -4.34
CA ASP A 641 2.41 18.36 -2.93
C ASP A 641 1.30 17.41 -2.47
N GLY A 642 0.14 17.43 -3.12
CA GLY A 642 -0.97 16.52 -2.85
C GLY A 642 -2.07 16.55 -3.91
N LEU A 643 -3.07 15.69 -3.73
CA LEU A 643 -4.22 15.56 -4.62
C LEU A 643 -5.53 15.44 -3.81
N ILE A 644 -6.59 16.08 -4.31
CA ILE A 644 -7.98 15.88 -3.92
C ILE A 644 -8.69 15.26 -5.12
N ILE A 645 -9.14 14.00 -4.98
CA ILE A 645 -9.96 13.32 -5.99
C ILE A 645 -11.33 13.08 -5.39
N VAL A 646 -12.38 13.65 -6.00
CA VAL A 646 -13.68 13.88 -5.34
C VAL A 646 -14.68 12.73 -5.47
N ASP A 647 -14.44 11.79 -6.39
CA ASP A 647 -15.35 10.74 -6.83
C ASP A 647 -14.83 9.31 -6.57
N LEU A 648 -13.79 9.17 -5.74
CA LEU A 648 -13.24 7.86 -5.36
C LEU A 648 -14.22 7.09 -4.46
N SER A 649 -14.36 5.79 -4.75
CA SER A 649 -14.99 4.84 -3.84
C SER A 649 -14.18 4.69 -2.54
N PRO A 650 -14.77 4.19 -1.45
CA PRO A 650 -14.03 3.94 -0.20
C PRO A 650 -12.76 3.09 -0.39
N GLU A 651 -12.87 2.00 -1.14
CA GLU A 651 -11.75 1.07 -1.35
C GLU A 651 -10.65 1.70 -2.21
N ASP A 652 -11.04 2.42 -3.26
CA ASP A 652 -10.10 3.15 -4.11
C ASP A 652 -9.44 4.31 -3.37
N ALA A 653 -10.14 4.99 -2.46
CA ALA A 653 -9.57 6.04 -1.62
C ALA A 653 -8.42 5.50 -0.74
N VAL A 654 -8.58 4.30 -0.15
CA VAL A 654 -7.51 3.66 0.64
C VAL A 654 -6.33 3.25 -0.26
N ARG A 655 -6.61 2.66 -1.43
CA ARG A 655 -5.58 2.27 -2.41
C ARG A 655 -4.80 3.49 -2.91
N PHE A 656 -5.51 4.51 -3.37
CA PHE A 656 -4.96 5.75 -3.91
C PHE A 656 -4.19 6.54 -2.85
N HIS A 657 -4.67 6.56 -1.61
CA HIS A 657 -3.92 7.07 -0.47
C HIS A 657 -2.56 6.36 -0.32
N GLY A 658 -2.55 5.02 -0.35
CA GLY A 658 -1.32 4.22 -0.28
C GLY A 658 -0.33 4.56 -1.39
N LEU A 659 -0.83 4.73 -2.62
CA LEU A 659 -0.03 5.14 -3.77
C LEU A 659 0.55 6.55 -3.60
N CYS A 660 -0.27 7.55 -3.25
CA CYS A 660 0.19 8.92 -2.97
C CYS A 660 1.28 8.93 -1.90
N LYS A 661 1.05 8.23 -0.78
CA LYS A 661 1.99 8.09 0.33
C LYS A 661 3.33 7.49 -0.12
N SER A 662 3.30 6.47 -0.97
CA SER A 662 4.51 5.82 -1.51
C SER A 662 5.38 6.76 -2.36
N LYS A 663 4.78 7.76 -3.03
CA LYS A 663 5.48 8.76 -3.86
C LYS A 663 5.80 10.05 -3.09
N GLY A 664 5.43 10.12 -1.81
CA GLY A 664 5.57 11.31 -0.99
C GLY A 664 4.70 12.47 -1.48
N LEU A 665 3.44 12.17 -1.82
CA LEU A 665 2.34 13.11 -2.07
C LEU A 665 1.27 12.88 -0.99
N SER A 666 0.48 13.91 -0.67
CA SER A 666 -0.66 13.76 0.23
C SER A 666 -1.95 13.52 -0.55
N TYR A 667 -2.69 12.47 -0.22
CA TYR A 667 -4.11 12.40 -0.54
C TYR A 667 -4.91 13.17 0.52
N ILE A 668 -5.79 14.08 0.09
CA ILE A 668 -6.63 14.90 0.97
C ILE A 668 -8.07 14.40 0.84
N PRO A 669 -8.62 13.73 1.87
CA PRO A 669 -9.99 13.25 1.82
C PRO A 669 -10.99 14.41 1.98
N LEU A 670 -12.10 14.30 1.26
CA LEU A 670 -13.21 15.25 1.29
C LEU A 670 -14.41 14.64 2.03
N VAL A 671 -14.99 15.39 2.96
CA VAL A 671 -16.13 14.98 3.79
C VAL A 671 -17.30 15.95 3.60
N ALA A 672 -18.46 15.42 3.24
CA ALA A 672 -19.70 16.17 3.07
C ALA A 672 -20.67 15.90 4.25
N PRO A 673 -21.69 16.76 4.48
CA PRO A 673 -22.67 16.56 5.55
C PRO A 673 -23.43 15.23 5.49
N SER A 674 -23.64 14.69 4.29
CA SER A 674 -24.29 13.40 4.02
C SER A 674 -23.33 12.20 4.05
N THR A 675 -22.02 12.40 4.29
CA THR A 675 -21.06 11.30 4.37
C THR A 675 -21.39 10.43 5.59
N GLN A 676 -21.67 9.14 5.34
CA GLN A 676 -22.03 8.17 6.38
C GLN A 676 -20.96 8.04 7.47
N ASN A 677 -21.36 7.68 8.69
CA ASN A 677 -20.45 7.58 9.84
C ASN A 677 -19.27 6.65 9.58
N ALA A 678 -19.51 5.44 9.08
CA ALA A 678 -18.45 4.45 8.81
C ALA A 678 -17.47 4.93 7.72
N HIS A 679 -18.00 5.52 6.63
CA HIS A 679 -17.16 6.07 5.57
C HIS A 679 -16.37 7.30 6.07
N ARG A 680 -16.98 8.18 6.87
CA ARG A 680 -16.28 9.32 7.48
C ARG A 680 -15.16 8.87 8.41
N GLU A 681 -15.39 7.88 9.26
CA GLU A 681 -14.35 7.31 10.14
C GLU A 681 -13.19 6.73 9.31
N MET A 682 -13.50 6.02 8.22
CA MET A 682 -12.47 5.52 7.30
C MET A 682 -11.67 6.66 6.68
N LEU A 683 -12.33 7.69 6.11
CA LEU A 683 -11.67 8.86 5.53
C LEU A 683 -10.82 9.62 6.55
N CYS A 684 -11.30 9.74 7.79
CA CYS A 684 -10.56 10.34 8.91
C CYS A 684 -9.31 9.52 9.28
N ASN A 685 -9.41 8.19 9.26
CA ASN A 685 -8.29 7.29 9.58
C ASN A 685 -7.18 7.31 8.51
N ILE A 686 -7.52 7.54 7.24
CA ILE A 686 -6.54 7.68 6.15
C ILE A 686 -6.09 9.13 5.91
N ALA A 687 -6.70 10.10 6.60
CA ALA A 687 -6.32 11.50 6.49
C ALA A 687 -4.96 11.73 7.14
N ASN A 688 -3.96 12.12 6.33
CA ASN A 688 -2.61 12.29 6.85
C ASN A 688 -2.15 13.72 7.03
N SER A 689 -2.75 14.71 6.34
CA SER A 689 -2.30 16.11 6.38
C SER A 689 -3.40 17.07 6.81
N PHE A 690 -4.56 17.07 6.15
CA PHE A 690 -5.78 17.73 6.61
C PHE A 690 -7.02 17.05 5.99
N VAL A 691 -8.20 17.33 6.54
CA VAL A 691 -9.49 16.92 5.97
C VAL A 691 -10.20 18.14 5.41
N CYS A 692 -10.74 18.04 4.19
CA CYS A 692 -11.55 19.10 3.60
C CYS A 692 -13.04 18.81 3.86
N ILE A 693 -13.76 19.77 4.46
CA ILE A 693 -15.20 19.71 4.71
C ILE A 693 -15.94 20.62 3.73
N VAL A 694 -17.05 20.13 3.19
CA VAL A 694 -17.98 20.93 2.37
C VAL A 694 -19.11 21.49 3.25
N SER A 695 -19.26 22.82 3.35
CA SER A 695 -20.24 23.45 4.26
C SER A 695 -21.70 23.49 3.78
N SER A 696 -21.98 23.38 2.47
CA SER A 696 -23.35 23.34 1.94
C SER A 696 -23.52 22.32 0.80
N MET A 697 -24.75 21.81 0.63
CA MET A 697 -25.13 20.84 -0.40
C MET A 697 -25.53 21.48 -1.76
N GLY A 698 -25.21 22.76 -2.00
CA GLY A 698 -25.62 23.47 -3.22
C GLY A 698 -25.17 24.93 -3.31
N VAL A 699 -25.37 25.50 -4.51
CA VAL A 699 -24.84 26.78 -5.02
C VAL A 699 -25.29 27.97 -4.16
N SER A 700 -24.40 28.94 -4.01
CA SER A 700 -24.58 30.16 -3.23
C SER A 700 -25.83 30.96 -3.60
N GLY A 701 -26.82 30.93 -2.70
CA GLY A 701 -27.97 31.83 -2.69
C GLY A 701 -29.08 31.26 -1.81
N THR A 702 -29.65 32.07 -0.91
CA THR A 702 -31.00 31.89 -0.33
C THR A 702 -31.29 30.88 0.81
N HIS A 703 -30.42 30.67 1.80
CA HIS A 703 -30.88 30.10 3.09
C HIS A 703 -30.38 30.85 4.34
N GLU A 704 -31.32 31.12 5.26
CA GLU A 704 -31.08 31.69 6.58
C GLU A 704 -30.33 30.68 7.49
N ASN A 705 -29.12 31.05 7.91
CA ASN A 705 -28.22 30.35 8.85
C ASN A 705 -27.58 29.00 8.39
N PRO A 706 -26.60 29.04 7.46
CA PRO A 706 -25.87 27.85 6.98
C PRO A 706 -24.90 27.22 8.00
N TYR A 707 -24.57 27.88 9.12
CA TYR A 707 -23.40 27.52 9.94
C TYR A 707 -23.67 26.57 11.12
N GLY A 708 -24.94 26.35 11.49
CA GLY A 708 -25.29 25.45 12.60
C GLY A 708 -24.92 23.98 12.34
N ARG A 709 -25.01 23.51 11.09
CA ARG A 709 -24.66 22.14 10.70
C ARG A 709 -23.15 21.95 10.48
N THR A 710 -22.43 22.99 10.04
CA THR A 710 -20.98 22.96 9.84
C THR A 710 -20.22 22.76 11.14
N GLY A 711 -20.64 23.42 12.23
CA GLY A 711 -20.02 23.25 13.55
C GLY A 711 -20.14 21.81 14.08
N TYR A 712 -21.30 21.18 13.91
CA TYR A 712 -21.51 19.77 14.27
C TYR A 712 -20.62 18.82 13.44
N LEU A 713 -20.58 19.00 12.12
CA LEU A 713 -19.76 18.14 11.25
C LEU A 713 -18.25 18.29 11.56
N LEU A 714 -17.80 19.52 11.79
CA LEU A 714 -16.44 19.83 12.16
C LEU A 714 -16.04 19.16 13.48
N GLN A 715 -16.89 19.26 14.51
CA GLN A 715 -16.67 18.59 15.78
C GLN A 715 -16.58 17.06 15.60
N ARG A 716 -17.41 16.47 14.74
CA ARG A 716 -17.33 15.01 14.49
C ARG A 716 -16.08 14.59 13.75
N VAL A 717 -15.58 15.39 12.79
CA VAL A 717 -14.31 15.10 12.12
C VAL A 717 -13.15 15.22 13.12
N HIS A 718 -13.17 16.22 13.99
CA HIS A 718 -12.23 16.37 15.10
C HIS A 718 -12.27 15.18 16.07
N ASP A 719 -13.46 14.71 16.45
CA ASP A 719 -13.62 13.53 17.30
C ASP A 719 -13.07 12.25 16.63
N CYS A 720 -13.42 12.02 15.36
CA CYS A 720 -12.96 10.86 14.59
C CYS A 720 -11.44 10.85 14.39
N THR A 721 -10.82 12.02 14.25
CA THR A 721 -9.36 12.15 14.04
C THR A 721 -8.59 12.29 15.35
N GLY A 722 -9.27 12.39 16.51
CA GLY A 722 -8.65 12.69 17.79
C GLY A 722 -7.90 14.04 17.79
N ASN A 723 -8.36 15.02 17.01
CA ASN A 723 -7.69 16.31 16.78
C ASN A 723 -6.25 16.20 16.25
N SER A 724 -5.89 15.08 15.63
CA SER A 724 -4.53 14.84 15.13
C SER A 724 -4.24 15.48 13.78
N VAL A 725 -5.27 15.86 13.01
CA VAL A 725 -5.15 16.54 11.72
C VAL A 725 -6.04 17.81 11.69
N PRO A 726 -5.56 18.91 11.08
CA PRO A 726 -6.36 20.12 10.89
C PRO A 726 -7.52 19.89 9.92
N VAL A 727 -8.56 20.72 10.04
CA VAL A 727 -9.75 20.68 9.20
C VAL A 727 -9.87 21.99 8.43
N ALA A 728 -10.05 21.88 7.11
CA ALA A 728 -10.35 23.02 6.25
C ALA A 728 -11.81 22.96 5.81
N VAL A 729 -12.50 24.10 5.81
CA VAL A 729 -13.89 24.20 5.35
C VAL A 729 -13.94 24.95 4.02
N GLY A 730 -14.61 24.36 3.03
CA GLY A 730 -14.85 24.92 1.70
C GLY A 730 -16.34 24.89 1.32
N PHE A 731 -16.65 25.56 0.19
CA PHE A 731 -17.99 25.76 -0.39
C PHE A 731 -18.91 26.75 0.37
N GLY A 732 -19.49 27.70 -0.37
CA GLY A 732 -20.45 28.68 0.18
C GLY A 732 -19.83 29.95 0.79
N ILE A 733 -18.52 30.18 0.62
CA ILE A 733 -17.79 31.34 1.15
C ILE A 733 -17.67 32.40 0.06
N ASN A 734 -18.51 33.44 0.13
CA ASN A 734 -18.60 34.46 -0.91
C ASN A 734 -18.16 35.84 -0.43
N THR A 735 -18.27 36.11 0.87
CA THR A 735 -17.96 37.39 1.47
C THR A 735 -16.82 37.30 2.49
N ARG A 736 -16.23 38.45 2.83
CA ARG A 736 -15.26 38.54 3.93
C ARG A 736 -15.89 38.15 5.27
N GLN A 737 -17.18 38.40 5.47
CA GLN A 737 -17.85 38.03 6.70
C GLN A 737 -17.93 36.50 6.83
N ASP A 738 -18.27 35.79 5.75
CA ASP A 738 -18.28 34.32 5.70
C ASP A 738 -16.89 33.75 6.04
N PHE A 739 -15.83 34.36 5.50
CA PHE A 739 -14.45 33.99 5.83
C PHE A 739 -14.15 34.14 7.33
N ILE A 740 -14.54 35.27 7.94
CA ILE A 740 -14.31 35.53 9.36
C ILE A 740 -15.09 34.54 10.23
N ASP A 741 -16.33 34.23 9.87
CA ASP A 741 -17.18 33.34 10.66
C ASP A 741 -16.68 31.89 10.63
N ILE A 742 -16.19 31.41 9.48
CA ILE A 742 -15.58 30.08 9.37
C ILE A 742 -14.20 30.05 10.02
N ALA A 743 -13.41 31.13 9.92
CA ALA A 743 -12.11 31.23 10.57
C ALA A 743 -12.15 31.14 12.10
N ARG A 744 -13.32 31.31 12.72
CA ARG A 744 -13.53 31.10 14.17
C ARG A 744 -13.66 29.65 14.57
N VAL A 745 -14.04 28.77 13.64
CA VAL A 745 -14.42 27.38 13.93
C VAL A 745 -13.55 26.34 13.21
N ALA A 746 -12.76 26.73 12.20
CA ALA A 746 -11.91 25.82 11.42
C ALA A 746 -10.44 26.28 11.36
N GLU A 747 -9.53 25.33 11.15
CA GLU A 747 -8.09 25.62 11.00
C GLU A 747 -7.70 26.10 9.58
N GLY A 748 -8.56 25.86 8.58
CA GLY A 748 -8.39 26.33 7.21
C GLY A 748 -9.70 26.76 6.55
N VAL A 749 -9.60 27.71 5.61
CA VAL A 749 -10.73 28.23 4.84
C VAL A 749 -10.41 28.17 3.35
N VAL A 750 -11.24 27.49 2.56
CA VAL A 750 -11.09 27.33 1.10
C VAL A 750 -11.94 28.35 0.35
N ILE A 751 -11.32 29.18 -0.50
CA ILE A 751 -12.01 30.16 -1.35
C ILE A 751 -11.73 29.84 -2.83
N GLY A 752 -12.79 29.51 -3.58
CA GLY A 752 -12.71 29.21 -5.02
C GLY A 752 -13.55 30.15 -5.88
N CYS A 753 -14.87 30.00 -5.85
CA CYS A 753 -15.79 30.71 -6.75
C CYS A 753 -15.56 32.23 -6.82
N PRO A 754 -15.32 32.97 -5.71
CA PRO A 754 -15.02 34.39 -5.80
C PRO A 754 -13.72 34.73 -6.53
N ILE A 755 -12.70 33.88 -6.44
CA ILE A 755 -11.42 34.06 -7.14
C ILE A 755 -11.62 33.84 -8.64
N VAL A 756 -12.34 32.77 -9.01
CA VAL A 756 -12.70 32.48 -10.41
C VAL A 756 -13.54 33.62 -10.99
N TYR A 757 -14.51 34.14 -10.23
CA TYR A 757 -15.33 35.29 -10.63
C TYR A 757 -14.49 36.57 -10.83
N VAL A 758 -13.52 36.85 -9.96
CA VAL A 758 -12.60 37.99 -10.13
C VAL A 758 -11.75 37.83 -11.39
N LEU A 759 -11.28 36.62 -11.69
CA LEU A 759 -10.53 36.33 -12.92
C LEU A 759 -11.39 36.53 -14.18
N GLY A 760 -12.63 36.05 -14.18
CA GLY A 760 -13.54 36.18 -15.33
C GLY A 760 -13.96 37.61 -15.64
N ASN A 761 -13.95 38.51 -14.65
CA ASN A 761 -14.31 39.92 -14.80
C ASN A 761 -13.10 40.86 -14.90
N ALA A 762 -11.87 40.35 -14.82
CA ALA A 762 -10.67 41.17 -14.96
C ALA A 762 -10.40 41.50 -16.45
N ALA A 763 -9.84 42.68 -16.71
CA ALA A 763 -9.34 42.99 -18.05
C ALA A 763 -8.19 42.02 -18.41
N PRO A 764 -8.03 41.61 -19.68
CA PRO A 764 -6.97 40.69 -20.11
C PRO A 764 -5.58 41.10 -19.58
N GLY A 765 -4.81 40.15 -19.04
CA GLY A 765 -3.51 40.42 -18.43
C GLY A 765 -3.51 41.09 -17.05
N THR A 766 -4.68 41.50 -16.51
CA THR A 766 -4.79 42.11 -15.16
C THR A 766 -5.29 41.16 -14.08
N GLY A 767 -5.71 39.94 -14.46
CA GLY A 767 -6.32 38.95 -13.55
C GLY A 767 -5.44 38.60 -12.35
N ALA A 768 -4.15 38.38 -12.57
CA ALA A 768 -3.18 38.06 -11.53
C ALA A 768 -3.11 39.15 -10.43
N GLN A 769 -3.04 40.42 -10.82
CA GLN A 769 -3.05 41.57 -9.91
C GLN A 769 -4.36 41.65 -9.12
N LYS A 770 -5.51 41.47 -9.80
CA LYS A 770 -6.83 41.54 -9.17
C LYS A 770 -7.08 40.44 -8.15
N VAL A 771 -6.60 39.24 -8.42
CA VAL A 771 -6.67 38.13 -7.46
C VAL A 771 -5.80 38.39 -6.23
N LYS A 772 -4.59 38.95 -6.40
CA LYS A 772 -3.75 39.37 -5.26
C LYS A 772 -4.48 40.39 -4.36
N GLU A 773 -5.04 41.44 -4.95
CA GLU A 773 -5.83 42.46 -4.24
C GLU A 773 -7.03 41.85 -3.50
N TYR A 774 -7.72 40.90 -4.15
CA TYR A 774 -8.85 40.18 -3.56
C TYR A 774 -8.42 39.35 -2.33
N CYS A 775 -7.35 38.55 -2.45
CA CYS A 775 -6.86 37.70 -1.37
C CYS A 775 -6.42 38.51 -0.13
N LEU A 776 -5.69 39.61 -0.34
CA LEU A 776 -5.31 40.54 0.74
C LEU A 776 -6.56 41.10 1.45
N ARG A 777 -7.55 41.53 0.66
CA ARG A 777 -8.79 42.11 1.19
C ARG A 777 -9.65 41.09 1.93
N VAL A 778 -9.83 39.87 1.42
CA VAL A 778 -10.71 38.87 2.07
C VAL A 778 -10.09 38.33 3.36
N ALA A 779 -8.78 38.08 3.36
CA ALA A 779 -8.06 37.58 4.53
C ALA A 779 -7.67 38.69 5.53
N GLY A 780 -7.83 39.95 5.15
CA GLY A 780 -7.47 41.10 6.00
C GLY A 780 -5.97 41.24 6.25
N ARG A 781 -5.14 40.87 5.26
CA ARG A 781 -3.67 40.87 5.35
C ARG A 781 -3.10 42.10 4.64
N THR A 782 -2.03 42.67 5.17
CA THR A 782 -1.19 43.66 4.47
C THR A 782 0.00 42.98 3.80
N GLU A 783 0.59 43.59 2.76
CA GLU A 783 1.71 42.96 2.02
C GLU A 783 2.92 42.67 2.93
N ASP A 784 3.18 43.55 3.88
CA ASP A 784 4.18 43.46 4.94
C ASP A 784 3.96 42.29 5.92
N GLN A 785 2.75 41.74 6.00
CA GLN A 785 2.43 40.55 6.80
C GLN A 785 2.66 39.23 6.06
N ILE A 786 2.93 39.28 4.75
CA ILE A 786 3.14 38.08 3.92
C ILE A 786 4.60 37.65 4.01
N VAL A 787 4.82 36.51 4.66
CA VAL A 787 6.11 35.84 4.70
C VAL A 787 6.07 34.66 3.73
N ILE A 788 6.79 34.79 2.61
CA ILE A 788 6.92 33.69 1.64
C ILE A 788 7.76 32.59 2.29
N PRO A 789 7.28 31.33 2.34
CA PRO A 789 8.05 30.23 2.90
C PRO A 789 9.36 30.00 2.12
N GLU A 790 10.47 29.73 2.81
CA GLU A 790 11.65 29.20 2.13
C GLU A 790 11.40 27.74 1.75
N ARG A 791 11.39 27.46 0.44
CA ARG A 791 11.34 26.08 -0.09
C ARG A 791 12.71 25.73 -0.65
N LYS A 792 13.40 24.75 -0.03
CA LYS A 792 14.67 24.23 -0.57
C LYS A 792 14.41 23.68 -1.98
N GLN A 793 15.02 24.29 -3.00
CA GLN A 793 14.92 23.80 -4.38
C GLN A 793 15.48 22.38 -4.46
N ALA A 794 14.75 21.47 -5.12
CA ALA A 794 15.32 20.21 -5.54
C ALA A 794 16.40 20.52 -6.59
N ASN A 795 17.65 20.14 -6.34
CA ASN A 795 18.74 20.33 -7.29
C ASN A 795 18.37 19.76 -8.67
N GLN A 796 18.77 20.49 -9.71
CA GLN A 796 18.57 20.16 -11.13
C GLN A 796 18.94 18.69 -11.44
N PRO A 797 18.25 18.03 -12.39
CA PRO A 797 18.72 16.76 -12.91
C PRO A 797 20.05 16.97 -13.64
N MET A 798 21.02 16.08 -13.36
CA MET A 798 22.25 15.97 -14.14
C MET A 798 21.92 15.86 -15.63
N SER A 799 22.69 16.62 -16.44
CA SER A 799 22.91 16.49 -17.88
C SER A 799 22.16 15.35 -18.57
N SER A 800 21.13 15.72 -19.35
CA SER A 800 20.47 14.87 -20.33
C SER A 800 21.46 14.45 -21.43
N THR A 801 22.01 13.25 -21.35
CA THR A 801 22.47 12.55 -22.56
C THR A 801 21.23 11.98 -23.23
N THR A 802 20.75 12.67 -24.25
CA THR A 802 19.67 12.24 -25.13
C THR A 802 20.05 10.91 -25.78
N ILE A 803 19.40 9.81 -25.39
CA ILE A 803 19.36 8.58 -26.17
C ILE A 803 17.98 8.53 -26.81
N TYR A 804 17.93 8.84 -28.10
CA TYR A 804 16.82 8.45 -28.97
C TYR A 804 16.83 6.93 -29.06
N LEU A 805 15.79 6.25 -28.57
CA LEU A 805 15.51 4.88 -28.99
C LEU A 805 14.46 4.95 -30.09
N SER A 806 14.95 4.83 -31.31
CA SER A 806 14.17 4.52 -32.50
C SER A 806 13.44 3.19 -32.30
N TYR A 807 12.17 3.21 -32.70
CA TYR A 807 11.34 2.02 -32.82
C TYR A 807 11.73 1.31 -34.13
N ASP A 808 12.45 0.20 -34.04
CA ASP A 808 12.60 -0.75 -35.14
C ASP A 808 12.06 -2.11 -34.68
N GLY A 809 11.16 -2.65 -35.51
CA GLY A 809 10.41 -3.87 -35.21
C GLY A 809 11.18 -5.17 -35.45
N ALA A 810 10.42 -6.24 -35.18
CA ALA A 810 10.62 -7.64 -35.54
C ALA A 810 11.39 -8.54 -34.54
N GLY A 811 10.68 -9.57 -34.09
CA GLY A 811 11.20 -10.94 -33.91
C GLY A 811 11.78 -11.30 -32.53
N ASP A 812 10.94 -11.89 -31.67
CA ASP A 812 11.06 -13.29 -31.20
C ASP A 812 10.51 -13.50 -29.78
N LYS A 813 9.63 -14.50 -29.65
CA LYS A 813 9.11 -15.03 -28.39
C LYS A 813 10.10 -16.03 -27.78
N PRO A 814 10.22 -16.08 -26.43
CA PRO A 814 10.45 -17.35 -25.75
C PRO A 814 9.36 -17.69 -24.72
N ALA A 815 9.28 -18.99 -24.42
CA ALA A 815 8.14 -19.75 -23.93
C ALA A 815 7.87 -19.69 -22.40
N GLU A 816 6.64 -20.08 -22.06
CA GLU A 816 6.05 -20.23 -20.71
C GLU A 816 6.64 -21.42 -19.92
N THR A 817 6.78 -21.27 -18.59
CA THR A 817 6.11 -22.11 -17.56
C THR A 817 6.39 -21.65 -16.11
N ASP A 818 5.31 -21.72 -15.31
CA ASP A 818 5.17 -21.80 -13.84
C ASP A 818 5.21 -20.55 -12.92
N THR A 819 4.07 -19.85 -12.97
CA THR A 819 3.24 -19.28 -11.89
C THR A 819 3.87 -18.31 -10.86
N VAL A 820 3.96 -17.05 -11.29
CA VAL A 820 3.82 -15.85 -10.45
C VAL A 820 2.53 -15.16 -10.91
N PRO A 821 1.65 -14.58 -10.05
CA PRO A 821 0.45 -13.90 -10.52
C PRO A 821 0.84 -12.79 -11.50
N ASN A 822 0.34 -12.91 -12.72
CA ASN A 822 0.74 -12.09 -13.85
C ASN A 822 0.24 -10.65 -13.64
N PHE A 823 1.14 -9.72 -13.31
CA PHE A 823 0.86 -8.27 -13.21
C PHE A 823 0.75 -7.62 -14.61
N ARG A 824 0.01 -8.26 -15.52
CA ARG A 824 -0.30 -7.76 -16.87
C ARG A 824 -1.81 -7.61 -17.14
N ASP A 825 -2.66 -7.99 -16.19
CA ASP A 825 -4.13 -7.92 -16.32
C ASP A 825 -4.74 -6.57 -15.89
N THR A 826 -3.97 -5.47 -15.79
CA THR A 826 -4.52 -4.15 -15.45
C THR A 826 -4.91 -3.32 -16.68
N HIS A 827 -5.25 -3.98 -17.80
CA HIS A 827 -6.19 -3.38 -18.75
C HIS A 827 -7.58 -3.92 -18.44
N THR A 828 -8.46 -3.00 -18.02
CA THR A 828 -9.89 -3.03 -18.33
C THR A 828 -10.64 -4.31 -17.95
N SER A 829 -11.10 -4.42 -16.70
CA SER A 829 -12.15 -5.38 -16.35
C SER A 829 -13.39 -4.62 -15.87
N LEU A 830 -14.57 -4.87 -16.47
CA LEU A 830 -15.87 -4.36 -15.99
C LEU A 830 -16.36 -5.12 -14.75
N ARG A 831 -15.49 -5.82 -14.02
CA ARG A 831 -15.80 -6.46 -12.73
C ARG A 831 -16.24 -5.46 -11.65
N ASP A 832 -15.97 -4.16 -11.85
CA ASP A 832 -16.37 -3.06 -10.95
C ASP A 832 -17.75 -2.45 -11.32
N SER A 833 -18.53 -3.09 -12.17
CA SER A 833 -19.83 -2.62 -12.73
C SER A 833 -20.96 -2.40 -11.70
N GLY A 834 -20.70 -2.58 -10.40
CA GLY A 834 -21.59 -2.24 -9.29
C GLY A 834 -21.04 -1.18 -8.31
N VAL A 835 -19.86 -0.62 -8.56
CA VAL A 835 -19.22 0.38 -7.68
C VAL A 835 -19.82 1.77 -7.91
N GLN A 836 -20.19 2.46 -6.83
CA GLN A 836 -20.73 3.82 -6.87
C GLN A 836 -19.59 4.85 -6.98
N TYR A 837 -19.37 5.43 -8.16
CA TYR A 837 -18.43 6.54 -8.36
C TYR A 837 -19.15 7.88 -8.23
N ILE A 838 -19.63 8.15 -7.03
CA ILE A 838 -20.47 9.31 -6.72
C ILE A 838 -19.82 10.18 -5.65
N PRO A 839 -20.13 11.49 -5.66
CA PRO A 839 -19.75 12.36 -4.57
C PRO A 839 -20.43 11.93 -3.26
N GLY A 840 -19.75 12.13 -2.13
CA GLY A 840 -20.29 11.79 -0.80
C GLY A 840 -21.63 12.48 -0.47
N SER A 841 -22.01 13.54 -1.21
CA SER A 841 -23.31 14.22 -1.14
C SER A 841 -24.51 13.30 -1.44
N LEU A 842 -24.36 12.31 -2.32
CA LEU A 842 -25.47 11.50 -2.84
C LEU A 842 -25.57 10.09 -2.22
N THR A 843 -24.60 9.70 -1.41
CA THR A 843 -24.51 8.35 -0.84
C THR A 843 -25.73 8.01 0.02
N GLU A 844 -26.24 8.96 0.82
CA GLU A 844 -27.38 8.72 1.72
C GLU A 844 -28.68 8.39 0.96
N GLY A 845 -29.01 9.17 -0.07
CA GLY A 845 -30.21 8.95 -0.88
C GLY A 845 -30.17 7.62 -1.66
N LEU A 846 -28.99 7.22 -2.13
CA LEU A 846 -28.82 5.95 -2.85
C LEU A 846 -28.85 4.74 -1.90
N THR A 847 -28.32 4.85 -0.69
CA THR A 847 -28.43 3.81 0.34
C THR A 847 -29.87 3.67 0.86
N GLU A 848 -30.59 4.78 1.07
CA GLU A 848 -32.02 4.76 1.41
C GLU A 848 -32.81 4.02 0.31
N LEU A 849 -32.55 4.35 -0.95
CA LEU A 849 -33.17 3.72 -2.10
C LEU A 849 -32.84 2.22 -2.19
N GLU A 850 -31.58 1.82 -1.97
CA GLU A 850 -31.15 0.42 -2.00
C GLU A 850 -31.81 -0.41 -0.91
N ASN A 851 -31.78 0.08 0.34
CA ASN A 851 -32.40 -0.59 1.47
C ASN A 851 -33.91 -0.71 1.28
N GLY A 852 -34.54 0.37 0.79
CA GLY A 852 -35.96 0.40 0.45
C GLY A 852 -36.32 -0.62 -0.63
N PHE A 853 -35.53 -0.67 -1.70
CA PHE A 853 -35.70 -1.64 -2.79
C PHE A 853 -35.53 -3.07 -2.30
N ASN A 854 -34.47 -3.38 -1.54
CA ASN A 854 -34.21 -4.72 -1.01
C ASN A 854 -35.35 -5.18 -0.09
N ALA A 855 -35.85 -4.30 0.77
CA ALA A 855 -37.00 -4.59 1.63
C ALA A 855 -38.30 -4.80 0.84
N ALA A 856 -38.55 -4.00 -0.20
CA ALA A 856 -39.72 -4.12 -1.06
C ALA A 856 -39.69 -5.39 -1.92
N ASN A 857 -38.53 -5.72 -2.50
CA ASN A 857 -38.34 -6.92 -3.32
C ASN A 857 -38.45 -8.23 -2.51
N ALA A 858 -38.10 -8.18 -1.22
CA ALA A 858 -38.29 -9.31 -0.30
C ALA A 858 -39.73 -9.46 0.22
N ASP A 859 -40.60 -8.47 0.00
CA ASP A 859 -41.99 -8.47 0.48
C ASP A 859 -42.96 -8.98 -0.60
N PRO A 860 -43.58 -10.17 -0.42
CA PRO A 860 -44.55 -10.70 -1.37
C PRO A 860 -45.78 -9.79 -1.58
N ALA A 861 -46.14 -8.97 -0.59
CA ALA A 861 -47.25 -8.03 -0.72
C ALA A 861 -46.95 -6.93 -1.74
N PHE A 862 -45.69 -6.52 -1.89
CA PHE A 862 -45.28 -5.54 -2.89
C PHE A 862 -45.36 -6.12 -4.31
N GLY A 863 -44.91 -7.37 -4.49
CA GLY A 863 -45.08 -8.09 -5.76
C GLY A 863 -46.55 -8.24 -6.15
N ALA A 864 -47.40 -8.64 -5.20
CA ALA A 864 -48.85 -8.75 -5.41
C ALA A 864 -49.50 -7.39 -5.74
N GLU A 865 -49.01 -6.29 -5.15
CA GLU A 865 -49.46 -4.94 -5.47
C GLU A 865 -49.09 -4.56 -6.91
N ILE A 866 -47.85 -4.80 -7.35
CA ILE A 866 -47.41 -4.58 -8.74
C ILE A 866 -48.27 -5.40 -9.70
N ASP A 867 -48.47 -6.69 -9.41
CA ASP A 867 -49.26 -7.60 -10.24
C ASP A 867 -50.73 -7.15 -10.36
N SER A 868 -51.28 -6.52 -9.32
CA SER A 868 -52.65 -5.98 -9.35
C SER A 868 -52.86 -4.88 -10.41
N TYR A 869 -51.78 -4.19 -10.80
CA TYR A 869 -51.79 -3.18 -11.86
C TYR A 869 -51.43 -3.73 -13.25
N ALA A 870 -51.23 -5.05 -13.40
CA ALA A 870 -50.91 -5.66 -14.69
C ALA A 870 -51.94 -5.30 -15.78
N ALA A 871 -53.24 -5.32 -15.45
CA ALA A 871 -54.30 -4.93 -16.37
C ALA A 871 -54.25 -3.44 -16.78
N TYR A 872 -53.86 -2.55 -15.86
CA TYR A 872 -53.70 -1.12 -16.13
C TYR A 872 -52.49 -0.86 -17.05
N ALA A 873 -51.42 -1.63 -16.88
CA ALA A 873 -50.21 -1.56 -17.71
C ALA A 873 -50.30 -2.38 -19.02
N ASN A 874 -51.46 -2.96 -19.36
CA ASN A 874 -51.69 -3.84 -20.50
C ASN A 874 -50.76 -5.09 -20.54
N ARG A 875 -50.56 -5.74 -19.39
CA ARG A 875 -49.74 -6.94 -19.25
C ARG A 875 -50.57 -8.23 -19.06
N PRO A 876 -50.10 -9.40 -19.52
CA PRO A 876 -48.85 -9.59 -20.27
C PRO A 876 -48.89 -8.95 -21.65
N SER A 877 -47.79 -8.32 -22.06
CA SER A 877 -47.67 -7.83 -23.43
C SER A 877 -47.69 -9.05 -24.35
N PRO A 878 -48.39 -9.02 -25.50
CA PRO A 878 -48.50 -10.26 -26.25
C PRO A 878 -47.20 -10.48 -27.05
N LEU A 879 -46.60 -11.66 -26.93
CA LEU A 879 -45.58 -12.13 -27.86
C LEU A 879 -46.28 -12.55 -29.13
N HIS A 880 -45.82 -12.00 -30.24
CA HIS A 880 -46.51 -12.16 -31.49
C HIS A 880 -45.55 -12.55 -32.58
N LEU A 881 -45.81 -13.71 -33.17
CA LEU A 881 -45.23 -14.08 -34.45
C LEU A 881 -45.64 -13.00 -35.44
N ALA A 882 -44.69 -12.14 -35.80
CA ALA A 882 -44.95 -10.86 -36.43
C ALA A 882 -45.99 -10.95 -37.57
N SER A 883 -47.16 -10.45 -37.20
CA SER A 883 -48.21 -9.74 -37.90
C SER A 883 -48.91 -8.68 -36.98
N ARG A 884 -48.14 -8.00 -36.06
CA ARG A 884 -48.30 -6.65 -35.35
C ARG A 884 -48.63 -6.47 -33.80
N LEU A 885 -47.73 -5.89 -32.93
CA LEU A 885 -47.93 -5.45 -31.48
C LEU A 885 -46.97 -4.34 -30.86
N SER A 886 -47.09 -3.98 -29.53
CA SER A 886 -46.84 -2.67 -28.78
C SER A 886 -45.80 -2.56 -27.59
N ALA A 887 -45.66 -1.37 -26.91
CA ALA A 887 -44.50 -0.77 -26.15
C ALA A 887 -44.34 -0.92 -24.59
N HIS A 888 -43.12 -0.64 -24.01
CA HIS A 888 -42.63 -1.10 -22.68
C HIS A 888 -42.33 -0.09 -21.50
N LYS A 889 -42.22 1.24 -21.71
CA LYS A 889 -41.68 2.17 -20.68
C LYS A 889 -42.55 2.38 -19.42
N ILE A 890 -43.84 2.08 -19.47
CA ILE A 890 -44.80 2.28 -18.36
C ILE A 890 -44.55 1.36 -17.15
N THR A 891 -43.98 0.16 -17.38
CA THR A 891 -43.76 -0.82 -16.31
C THR A 891 -42.64 -0.39 -15.35
N ASN A 892 -41.56 0.20 -15.86
CA ASN A 892 -40.48 0.74 -15.03
C ASN A 892 -40.95 1.91 -14.16
N ALA A 893 -41.66 2.87 -14.75
CA ALA A 893 -42.17 4.02 -14.03
C ALA A 893 -43.15 3.63 -12.90
N LEU A 894 -43.99 2.60 -13.11
CA LEU A 894 -44.93 2.10 -12.10
C LEU A 894 -44.21 1.51 -10.88
N GLY A 895 -43.21 0.65 -11.10
CA GLY A 895 -42.43 0.03 -10.01
C GLY A 895 -41.70 1.07 -9.16
N GLN A 896 -41.08 2.07 -9.79
CA GLN A 896 -40.37 3.13 -9.08
C GLN A 896 -41.30 4.09 -8.33
N ILE A 897 -42.49 4.41 -8.89
CA ILE A 897 -43.46 5.29 -8.22
C ILE A 897 -44.12 4.59 -7.02
N LEU A 898 -44.42 3.29 -7.10
CA LEU A 898 -44.91 2.52 -5.94
C LEU A 898 -43.85 2.43 -4.83
N LEU A 899 -42.57 2.26 -5.19
CA LEU A 899 -41.46 2.32 -4.24
C LEU A 899 -41.35 3.70 -3.58
N ALA A 900 -41.46 4.78 -4.34
CA ALA A 900 -41.43 6.15 -3.82
C ALA A 900 -42.56 6.43 -2.81
N ARG A 901 -43.77 5.92 -3.07
CA ARG A 901 -44.91 6.02 -2.12
C ARG A 901 -44.65 5.26 -0.82
N ARG A 902 -44.04 4.08 -0.92
CA ARG A 902 -43.68 3.26 0.25
C ARG A 902 -42.57 3.89 1.10
N LEU A 903 -41.69 4.67 0.46
CA LEU A 903 -40.68 5.52 1.12
C LEU A 903 -41.25 6.86 1.62
N GLY A 904 -42.56 7.11 1.48
CA GLY A 904 -43.22 8.32 1.97
C GLY A 904 -42.91 9.60 1.17
N LYS A 905 -42.34 9.49 -0.03
CA LYS A 905 -42.03 10.65 -0.88
C LYS A 905 -43.32 11.23 -1.49
N THR A 906 -43.40 12.55 -1.63
CA THR A 906 -44.61 13.26 -2.11
C THR A 906 -44.42 13.91 -3.48
N SER A 907 -43.20 13.92 -4.02
CA SER A 907 -42.82 14.53 -5.30
C SER A 907 -41.88 13.62 -6.09
N ILE A 908 -42.08 13.57 -7.42
CA ILE A 908 -41.33 12.76 -8.38
C ILE A 908 -40.65 13.69 -9.40
N ILE A 909 -39.39 13.41 -9.72
CA ILE A 909 -38.67 14.01 -10.84
C ILE A 909 -38.18 12.94 -11.83
N ALA A 910 -38.14 13.26 -13.12
CA ALA A 910 -37.63 12.38 -14.19
C ALA A 910 -37.01 13.17 -15.34
N GLU A 911 -36.09 12.56 -16.09
CA GLU A 911 -35.57 13.07 -17.36
C GLU A 911 -36.38 12.56 -18.55
N THR A 912 -36.32 13.23 -19.70
CA THR A 912 -36.78 12.64 -20.95
C THR A 912 -36.11 13.28 -22.18
N GLY A 913 -35.87 12.48 -23.22
CA GLY A 913 -35.56 12.96 -24.58
C GLY A 913 -36.83 12.97 -25.40
N VAL A 914 -37.14 11.86 -26.09
CA VAL A 914 -38.33 11.66 -26.94
C VAL A 914 -39.70 11.60 -26.21
N GLY A 915 -39.77 12.13 -24.98
CA GLY A 915 -41.01 12.30 -24.21
C GLY A 915 -41.68 11.06 -23.59
N GLU A 916 -41.48 9.83 -24.08
CA GLU A 916 -42.23 8.65 -23.61
C GLU A 916 -42.03 8.29 -22.12
N HIS A 917 -40.80 8.39 -21.59
CA HIS A 917 -40.53 8.14 -20.16
C HIS A 917 -41.19 9.22 -19.30
N GLY A 918 -41.13 10.46 -19.77
CA GLY A 918 -41.83 11.58 -19.17
C GLY A 918 -43.36 11.39 -19.13
N ILE A 919 -43.98 10.97 -20.25
CA ILE A 919 -45.43 10.69 -20.32
C ILE A 919 -45.81 9.54 -19.37
N ALA A 920 -45.04 8.45 -19.36
CA ALA A 920 -45.28 7.32 -18.45
C ALA A 920 -45.23 7.75 -16.98
N THR A 921 -44.22 8.55 -16.63
CA THR A 921 -44.02 9.07 -15.26
C THR A 921 -45.14 10.05 -14.88
N ALA A 922 -45.51 10.99 -15.76
CA ALA A 922 -46.61 11.94 -15.56
C ALA A 922 -47.96 11.25 -15.38
N THR A 923 -48.24 10.23 -16.19
CA THR A 923 -49.49 9.44 -16.14
C THR A 923 -49.68 8.79 -14.77
N LEU A 924 -48.61 8.17 -14.25
CA LEU A 924 -48.64 7.48 -12.97
C LEU A 924 -48.65 8.44 -11.78
N CYS A 925 -47.92 9.56 -11.86
CA CYS A 925 -47.99 10.60 -10.84
C CYS A 925 -49.40 11.21 -10.72
N ALA A 926 -50.07 11.43 -11.85
CA ALA A 926 -51.47 11.87 -11.88
C ALA A 926 -52.42 10.84 -11.25
N GLN A 927 -52.23 9.55 -11.54
CA GLN A 927 -53.01 8.46 -10.97
C GLN A 927 -52.84 8.33 -9.45
N PHE A 928 -51.63 8.55 -8.93
CA PHE A 928 -51.30 8.39 -7.51
C PHE A 928 -51.29 9.69 -6.70
N GLY A 929 -51.66 10.83 -7.30
CA GLY A 929 -51.75 12.13 -6.62
C GLY A 929 -50.40 12.71 -6.19
N MET A 930 -49.32 12.43 -6.93
CA MET A 930 -47.96 12.91 -6.65
C MET A 930 -47.60 14.10 -7.53
N LYS A 931 -46.84 15.07 -7.02
CA LYS A 931 -46.30 16.18 -7.83
C LYS A 931 -45.24 15.65 -8.80
N CYS A 932 -45.32 15.99 -10.08
CA CYS A 932 -44.39 15.52 -11.13
C CYS A 932 -43.67 16.69 -11.80
N THR A 933 -42.33 16.63 -11.85
CA THR A 933 -41.51 17.59 -12.61
C THR A 933 -40.59 16.84 -13.58
N ILE A 934 -40.60 17.22 -14.86
CA ILE A 934 -39.86 16.53 -15.93
C ILE A 934 -38.81 17.48 -16.51
N PHE A 935 -37.56 17.01 -16.57
CA PHE A 935 -36.44 17.72 -17.20
C PHE A 935 -36.26 17.25 -18.63
N MET A 936 -36.21 18.20 -19.57
CA MET A 936 -36.10 17.93 -21.00
C MET A 936 -35.13 18.92 -21.63
N GLY A 937 -34.23 18.44 -22.50
CA GLY A 937 -33.28 19.30 -23.20
C GLY A 937 -33.97 20.29 -24.13
N SER A 938 -33.40 21.47 -24.35
CA SER A 938 -34.02 22.52 -25.17
C SER A 938 -34.24 22.10 -26.64
N GLU A 939 -33.31 21.34 -27.24
CA GLU A 939 -33.46 20.81 -28.61
C GLU A 939 -34.57 19.74 -28.65
N ASP A 940 -34.60 18.82 -27.68
CA ASP A 940 -35.63 17.77 -27.56
C ASP A 940 -37.03 18.37 -27.28
N PHE A 941 -37.11 19.45 -26.50
CA PHE A 941 -38.35 20.14 -26.18
C PHE A 941 -39.01 20.78 -27.41
N GLU A 942 -38.20 21.31 -28.35
CA GLU A 942 -38.68 21.89 -29.60
C GLU A 942 -39.10 20.82 -30.61
N SER A 943 -38.36 19.71 -30.72
CA SER A 943 -38.62 18.64 -31.68
C SER A 943 -39.80 17.73 -31.30
N GLU A 944 -40.12 17.58 -30.00
CA GLU A 944 -41.11 16.59 -29.51
C GLU A 944 -42.39 17.23 -28.95
N THR A 945 -42.95 18.18 -29.72
CA THR A 945 -44.07 19.05 -29.29
C THR A 945 -45.31 18.27 -28.80
N LEU A 946 -45.65 17.14 -29.43
CA LEU A 946 -46.82 16.33 -29.04
C LEU A 946 -46.65 15.69 -27.65
N ALA A 947 -45.47 15.19 -27.33
CA ALA A 947 -45.20 14.57 -26.05
C ALA A 947 -45.19 15.59 -24.90
N VAL A 948 -44.64 16.78 -25.16
CA VAL A 948 -44.68 17.93 -24.24
C VAL A 948 -46.11 18.32 -23.88
N MET A 949 -47.02 18.36 -24.87
CA MET A 949 -48.44 18.67 -24.61
C MET A 949 -49.12 17.59 -23.78
N GLN A 950 -48.87 16.29 -24.05
CA GLN A 950 -49.43 15.19 -23.28
C GLN A 950 -49.00 15.23 -21.80
N MET A 951 -47.72 15.50 -21.54
CA MET A 951 -47.20 15.66 -20.17
C MET A 951 -47.84 16.82 -19.42
N ARG A 952 -48.06 17.97 -20.08
CA ARG A 952 -48.76 19.13 -19.50
C ARG A 952 -50.23 18.85 -19.19
N ILE A 953 -50.93 18.14 -20.07
CA ILE A 953 -52.33 17.73 -19.86
C ILE A 953 -52.45 16.80 -18.64
N LEU A 954 -51.46 15.94 -18.42
CA LEU A 954 -51.37 15.06 -17.25
C LEU A 954 -50.95 15.80 -15.96
N GLY A 955 -50.72 17.11 -16.02
CA GLY A 955 -50.42 17.95 -14.85
C GLY A 955 -48.95 17.99 -14.44
N ALA A 956 -48.02 17.52 -15.27
CA ALA A 956 -46.59 17.60 -15.00
C ALA A 956 -46.02 19.00 -15.30
N ALA A 957 -45.13 19.50 -14.44
CA ALA A 957 -44.32 20.68 -14.71
C ALA A 957 -43.11 20.28 -15.57
N ILE A 958 -42.82 21.03 -16.64
CA ILE A 958 -41.69 20.73 -17.54
C ILE A 958 -40.64 21.84 -17.41
N VAL A 959 -39.40 21.45 -17.12
CA VAL A 959 -38.24 22.35 -17.02
C VAL A 959 -37.36 22.13 -18.25
N THR A 960 -37.24 23.15 -19.09
CA THR A 960 -36.36 23.16 -20.25
C THR A 960 -34.93 23.43 -19.82
N VAL A 961 -34.01 22.59 -20.28
CA VAL A 961 -32.57 22.73 -19.98
C VAL A 961 -31.87 23.33 -21.19
N ASP A 962 -31.58 24.63 -21.11
CA ASP A 962 -30.87 25.37 -22.16
C ASP A 962 -29.34 25.20 -22.04
N ALA A 963 -28.65 25.42 -23.16
CA ALA A 963 -27.18 25.53 -23.22
C ALA A 963 -26.57 26.48 -22.18
N MET A 964 -27.32 27.49 -21.72
CA MET A 964 -26.88 28.43 -20.68
C MET A 964 -26.86 27.86 -19.25
N TYR A 965 -27.59 26.78 -18.95
CA TYR A 965 -27.64 26.19 -17.60
C TYR A 965 -26.62 25.06 -17.37
N GLY A 966 -25.78 24.76 -18.37
CA GLY A 966 -24.76 23.72 -18.24
C GLY A 966 -23.83 23.53 -19.44
N GLY A 967 -23.61 24.54 -20.30
CA GLY A 967 -22.66 24.47 -21.42
C GLY A 967 -22.97 23.43 -22.52
N GLY A 968 -24.06 22.67 -22.35
CA GLY A 968 -24.48 21.59 -23.24
C GLY A 968 -25.27 22.08 -24.46
N LYS A 969 -25.70 21.16 -25.31
CA LYS A 969 -26.49 21.48 -26.52
C LYS A 969 -28.00 21.35 -26.31
N GLY A 970 -28.44 20.88 -25.14
CA GLY A 970 -29.86 20.70 -24.84
C GLY A 970 -30.36 19.30 -25.20
N THR A 971 -29.60 18.26 -24.83
CA THR A 971 -29.93 16.84 -25.09
C THR A 971 -30.28 16.06 -23.80
N VAL A 972 -30.64 14.77 -23.92
CA VAL A 972 -30.94 13.85 -22.79
C VAL A 972 -29.86 13.84 -21.70
N ARG A 973 -28.58 13.91 -22.08
CA ARG A 973 -27.46 13.96 -21.14
C ARG A 973 -27.56 15.18 -20.21
N ASP A 974 -27.92 16.32 -20.78
CA ASP A 974 -28.03 17.59 -20.05
C ASP A 974 -29.26 17.56 -19.11
N ALA A 975 -30.34 16.89 -19.52
CA ALA A 975 -31.52 16.65 -18.68
C ALA A 975 -31.23 15.72 -17.48
N VAL A 976 -30.45 14.65 -17.67
CA VAL A 976 -29.99 13.76 -16.58
C VAL A 976 -29.17 14.54 -15.56
N ASN A 977 -28.23 15.37 -16.03
CA ASN A 977 -27.40 16.19 -15.16
C ASN A 977 -28.23 17.17 -14.31
N ALA A 978 -29.21 17.85 -14.91
CA ALA A 978 -30.11 18.76 -14.20
C ALA A 978 -30.98 18.04 -13.16
N ALA A 979 -31.52 16.86 -13.49
CA ALA A 979 -32.36 16.07 -12.58
C ALA A 979 -31.57 15.64 -11.33
N PHE A 980 -30.33 15.18 -11.49
CA PHE A 980 -29.49 14.84 -10.34
C PHE A 980 -29.11 16.05 -9.47
N LEU A 981 -28.88 17.23 -10.08
CA LEU A 981 -28.59 18.47 -9.35
C LEU A 981 -29.75 18.86 -8.43
N VAL A 982 -30.99 18.78 -8.92
CA VAL A 982 -32.19 19.06 -8.12
C VAL A 982 -32.41 17.97 -7.07
N TRP A 983 -32.19 16.70 -7.41
CA TRP A 983 -32.31 15.61 -6.44
C TRP A 983 -31.38 15.79 -5.25
N ARG A 984 -30.13 16.24 -5.49
CA ARG A 984 -29.14 16.54 -4.45
C ARG A 984 -29.65 17.54 -3.41
N GLU A 985 -30.43 18.53 -3.85
CA GLU A 985 -30.92 19.61 -2.99
C GLU A 985 -32.18 19.19 -2.20
N GLU A 986 -32.98 18.26 -2.73
CA GLU A 986 -34.27 17.84 -2.17
C GLU A 986 -34.33 16.35 -1.76
N LEU A 987 -33.20 15.72 -1.41
CA LEU A 987 -33.08 14.28 -1.12
C LEU A 987 -34.17 13.73 -0.15
N GLN A 988 -34.58 14.54 0.82
CA GLN A 988 -35.53 14.12 1.86
C GLN A 988 -36.96 14.00 1.32
N THR A 989 -37.36 14.81 0.34
CA THR A 989 -38.75 14.94 -0.13
C THR A 989 -39.00 14.41 -1.53
N THR A 990 -37.94 14.24 -2.32
CA THR A 990 -38.03 14.04 -3.77
C THR A 990 -37.32 12.74 -4.20
N HIS A 991 -37.98 11.93 -5.05
CA HIS A 991 -37.40 10.72 -5.64
C HIS A 991 -37.12 10.95 -7.13
N PHE A 992 -35.92 10.56 -7.57
CA PHE A 992 -35.53 10.61 -8.98
C PHE A 992 -35.79 9.26 -9.66
N VAL A 993 -36.70 9.26 -10.64
CA VAL A 993 -37.10 8.09 -11.43
C VAL A 993 -36.26 8.02 -12.70
N ILE A 994 -35.23 7.18 -12.67
CA ILE A 994 -34.30 7.02 -13.79
C ILE A 994 -34.93 6.22 -14.94
N GLY A 995 -34.70 6.66 -16.18
CA GLY A 995 -35.34 6.10 -17.37
C GLY A 995 -34.65 4.88 -17.99
N SER A 996 -33.41 4.56 -17.59
CA SER A 996 -32.68 3.40 -18.12
C SER A 996 -31.67 2.81 -17.13
N THR A 997 -30.89 1.83 -17.58
CA THR A 997 -29.86 1.12 -16.78
C THR A 997 -28.55 1.91 -16.63
N PHE A 998 -28.58 3.23 -16.78
CA PHE A 998 -27.49 4.13 -16.41
C PHE A 998 -27.70 4.68 -14.98
N GLY A 999 -26.75 5.47 -14.48
CA GLY A 999 -26.73 5.94 -13.09
C GLY A 999 -25.99 4.99 -12.12
N PRO A 1000 -25.67 5.46 -10.91
CA PRO A 1000 -24.98 4.65 -9.90
C PRO A 1000 -25.88 3.54 -9.35
N HIS A 1001 -25.28 2.47 -8.82
CA HIS A 1001 -26.00 1.48 -8.00
C HIS A 1001 -26.84 2.20 -6.92
N PRO A 1002 -28.11 1.82 -6.67
CA PRO A 1002 -28.82 0.62 -7.11
C PRO A 1002 -29.65 0.75 -8.41
N TYR A 1003 -29.58 1.87 -9.12
CA TYR A 1003 -30.47 2.15 -10.25
C TYR A 1003 -30.44 1.08 -11.36
N PRO A 1004 -29.28 0.62 -11.86
CA PRO A 1004 -29.23 -0.44 -12.88
C PRO A 1004 -29.95 -1.72 -12.44
N THR A 1005 -29.77 -2.14 -11.18
CA THR A 1005 -30.40 -3.33 -10.60
C THR A 1005 -31.92 -3.16 -10.43
N ILE A 1006 -32.37 -1.98 -10.01
CA ILE A 1006 -33.80 -1.65 -9.89
C ILE A 1006 -34.47 -1.73 -11.26
N VAL A 1007 -33.90 -1.02 -12.24
CA VAL A 1007 -34.45 -0.94 -13.60
C VAL A 1007 -34.47 -2.31 -14.27
N ARG A 1008 -33.39 -3.10 -14.15
CA ARG A 1008 -33.39 -4.50 -14.60
C ARG A 1008 -34.54 -5.27 -13.98
N THR A 1009 -34.63 -5.28 -12.65
CA THR A 1009 -35.59 -6.13 -11.92
C THR A 1009 -37.02 -5.84 -12.34
N PHE A 1010 -37.38 -4.56 -12.53
CA PHE A 1010 -38.71 -4.19 -13.01
C PHE A 1010 -38.92 -4.42 -14.51
N GLN A 1011 -37.86 -4.47 -15.32
CA GLN A 1011 -37.95 -4.79 -16.76
C GLN A 1011 -37.86 -6.30 -17.06
N THR A 1012 -37.37 -7.13 -16.13
CA THR A 1012 -37.24 -8.60 -16.27
C THR A 1012 -38.53 -9.29 -16.70
N VAL A 1013 -39.67 -8.71 -16.35
CA VAL A 1013 -41.00 -9.20 -16.77
C VAL A 1013 -41.14 -9.32 -18.30
N ILE A 1014 -40.41 -8.52 -19.10
CA ILE A 1014 -40.35 -8.65 -20.57
C ILE A 1014 -39.81 -10.03 -20.96
N GLY A 1015 -38.67 -10.43 -20.43
CA GLY A 1015 -38.08 -11.74 -20.71
C GLY A 1015 -38.89 -12.88 -20.11
N THR A 1016 -39.49 -12.70 -18.92
CA THR A 1016 -40.32 -13.73 -18.26
C THR A 1016 -41.56 -14.05 -19.08
N GLU A 1017 -42.28 -13.01 -19.55
CA GLU A 1017 -43.43 -13.17 -20.45
C GLU A 1017 -43.02 -13.78 -21.78
N THR A 1018 -41.92 -13.29 -22.37
CA THR A 1018 -41.38 -13.82 -23.63
C THR A 1018 -41.07 -15.31 -23.51
N ARG A 1019 -40.37 -15.73 -22.45
CA ARG A 1019 -40.03 -17.13 -22.19
C ARG A 1019 -41.30 -17.98 -22.07
N ALA A 1020 -42.24 -17.57 -21.23
CA ALA A 1020 -43.49 -18.31 -21.01
C ALA A 1020 -44.33 -18.42 -22.30
N GLN A 1021 -44.52 -17.32 -23.03
CA GLN A 1021 -45.32 -17.27 -24.24
C GLN A 1021 -44.64 -18.03 -25.39
N PHE A 1022 -43.33 -17.88 -25.58
CA PHE A 1022 -42.59 -18.57 -26.65
C PHE A 1022 -42.57 -20.08 -26.43
N THR A 1023 -42.28 -20.53 -25.19
CA THR A 1023 -42.27 -21.96 -24.85
C THR A 1023 -43.65 -22.60 -25.04
N ALA A 1024 -44.74 -21.86 -24.73
CA ALA A 1024 -46.11 -22.32 -24.98
C ALA A 1024 -46.42 -22.43 -26.48
N MET A 1025 -45.92 -21.51 -27.30
CA MET A 1025 -46.14 -21.49 -28.76
C MET A 1025 -45.26 -22.49 -29.52
N ASN A 1026 -44.07 -22.82 -29.00
CA ASN A 1026 -43.04 -23.58 -29.71
C ASN A 1026 -42.75 -24.97 -29.10
N GLY A 1027 -43.78 -25.58 -28.49
CA GLY A 1027 -43.71 -26.98 -28.02
C GLY A 1027 -42.66 -27.24 -26.93
N GLY A 1028 -42.42 -26.27 -26.04
CA GLY A 1028 -41.43 -26.40 -24.96
C GLY A 1028 -40.04 -25.87 -25.30
N ARG A 1029 -39.77 -25.45 -26.55
CA ARG A 1029 -38.46 -24.96 -26.99
C ARG A 1029 -38.23 -23.50 -26.59
N LEU A 1030 -36.95 -23.15 -26.40
CA LEU A 1030 -36.48 -21.77 -26.26
C LEU A 1030 -36.14 -21.17 -27.63
N PRO A 1031 -36.09 -19.83 -27.79
CA PRO A 1031 -35.66 -19.20 -29.03
C PRO A 1031 -34.17 -19.41 -29.27
N ASP A 1032 -33.73 -19.37 -30.52
CA ASP A 1032 -32.32 -19.50 -30.89
C ASP A 1032 -31.57 -18.16 -30.68
N ALA A 1033 -32.27 -17.04 -30.82
CA ALA A 1033 -31.75 -15.71 -30.47
C ALA A 1033 -32.84 -14.76 -29.94
N VAL A 1034 -32.44 -13.85 -29.05
CA VAL A 1034 -33.24 -12.70 -28.61
C VAL A 1034 -32.50 -11.41 -28.93
N VAL A 1035 -33.21 -10.42 -29.50
CA VAL A 1035 -32.63 -9.19 -30.07
C VAL A 1035 -33.30 -7.95 -29.50
N ALA A 1036 -32.52 -6.95 -29.10
CA ALA A 1036 -33.02 -5.72 -28.48
C ALA A 1036 -32.12 -4.51 -28.79
N CYS A 1037 -32.69 -3.30 -28.85
CA CYS A 1037 -31.93 -2.08 -29.08
C CYS A 1037 -31.28 -1.58 -27.77
N VAL A 1038 -30.12 -0.94 -27.88
CA VAL A 1038 -29.25 -0.56 -26.77
C VAL A 1038 -28.89 0.92 -26.89
N GLY A 1039 -29.58 1.75 -26.09
CA GLY A 1039 -29.11 3.07 -25.67
C GLY A 1039 -28.52 2.92 -24.27
N GLY A 1040 -29.26 3.34 -23.24
CA GLY A 1040 -28.91 3.03 -21.84
C GLY A 1040 -29.00 1.54 -21.47
N GLY A 1041 -29.86 0.76 -22.16
CA GLY A 1041 -29.91 -0.72 -22.07
C GLY A 1041 -31.11 -1.36 -21.38
N SER A 1042 -32.07 -0.59 -20.83
CA SER A 1042 -33.15 -1.12 -19.98
C SER A 1042 -34.04 -2.21 -20.61
N ASN A 1043 -34.45 -2.04 -21.87
CA ASN A 1043 -35.27 -3.04 -22.58
C ASN A 1043 -34.49 -4.33 -22.88
N ALA A 1044 -33.21 -4.19 -23.27
CA ALA A 1044 -32.34 -5.31 -23.61
C ALA A 1044 -32.03 -6.14 -22.36
N VAL A 1045 -31.67 -5.50 -21.25
CA VAL A 1045 -31.45 -6.16 -19.96
C VAL A 1045 -32.71 -6.90 -19.49
N GLY A 1046 -33.88 -6.26 -19.58
CA GLY A 1046 -35.15 -6.87 -19.19
C GLY A 1046 -35.53 -8.10 -20.03
N LEU A 1047 -35.21 -8.09 -21.33
CA LEU A 1047 -35.41 -9.25 -22.20
C LEU A 1047 -34.40 -10.37 -21.94
N PHE A 1048 -33.12 -10.03 -21.81
CA PHE A 1048 -32.01 -10.98 -21.76
C PHE A 1048 -31.89 -11.71 -20.44
N TYR A 1049 -32.19 -11.04 -19.31
CA TYR A 1049 -31.92 -11.55 -17.98
C TYR A 1049 -32.52 -12.95 -17.71
N PRO A 1050 -33.78 -13.24 -18.08
CA PRO A 1050 -34.36 -14.59 -17.92
C PRO A 1050 -33.75 -15.69 -18.79
N PHE A 1051 -32.93 -15.35 -19.80
CA PHE A 1051 -32.24 -16.29 -20.68
C PHE A 1051 -30.73 -16.37 -20.37
N LEU A 1052 -30.24 -15.69 -19.34
CA LEU A 1052 -28.80 -15.55 -19.08
C LEU A 1052 -28.09 -16.90 -18.89
N ASP A 1053 -28.73 -17.85 -18.20
CA ASP A 1053 -28.18 -19.20 -17.97
C ASP A 1053 -28.42 -20.17 -19.13
N ASP A 1054 -29.25 -19.80 -20.10
CA ASP A 1054 -29.59 -20.64 -21.25
C ASP A 1054 -28.56 -20.41 -22.39
N SER A 1055 -27.43 -21.13 -22.34
CA SER A 1055 -26.33 -20.98 -23.31
C SER A 1055 -26.70 -21.27 -24.76
N SER A 1056 -27.85 -21.92 -25.00
CA SER A 1056 -28.42 -22.16 -26.33
C SER A 1056 -29.09 -20.93 -26.96
N VAL A 1057 -29.31 -19.86 -26.18
CA VAL A 1057 -29.98 -18.62 -26.64
C VAL A 1057 -28.95 -17.52 -26.83
N ALA A 1058 -28.78 -17.07 -28.08
CA ALA A 1058 -27.93 -15.92 -28.39
C ALA A 1058 -28.60 -14.60 -27.92
N LEU A 1059 -27.84 -13.74 -27.23
CA LEU A 1059 -28.31 -12.43 -26.76
C LEU A 1059 -27.67 -11.35 -27.63
N ILE A 1060 -28.48 -10.62 -28.41
CA ILE A 1060 -27.99 -9.66 -29.41
C ILE A 1060 -28.52 -8.26 -29.09
N GLY A 1061 -27.68 -7.41 -28.53
CA GLY A 1061 -27.94 -5.98 -28.36
C GLY A 1061 -27.54 -5.18 -29.60
N VAL A 1062 -28.24 -4.08 -29.87
CA VAL A 1062 -28.03 -3.28 -31.09
C VAL A 1062 -27.91 -1.80 -30.78
N GLU A 1063 -26.78 -1.20 -31.12
CA GLU A 1063 -26.51 0.23 -30.93
C GLU A 1063 -26.57 1.03 -32.24
N GLY A 1064 -26.72 2.35 -32.15
CA GLY A 1064 -26.64 3.25 -33.30
C GLY A 1064 -25.19 3.44 -33.77
N GLY A 1065 -24.96 3.37 -35.09
CA GLY A 1065 -23.66 3.62 -35.73
C GLY A 1065 -23.57 5.02 -36.35
N ARG A 1066 -22.37 5.63 -36.38
CA ARG A 1066 -22.16 6.98 -36.97
C ARG A 1066 -22.18 6.91 -38.51
N GLY A 1067 -23.22 7.44 -39.14
CA GLY A 1067 -23.27 7.67 -40.59
C GLY A 1067 -23.51 6.43 -41.47
N PHE A 1068 -23.25 6.55 -42.78
CA PHE A 1068 -23.61 5.58 -43.83
C PHE A 1068 -22.71 4.32 -43.93
N MET A 1069 -21.65 4.20 -43.12
CA MET A 1069 -20.69 3.08 -43.16
C MET A 1069 -20.57 2.45 -41.77
N ALA A 1070 -20.95 1.18 -41.62
CA ALA A 1070 -20.80 0.43 -40.36
C ALA A 1070 -19.34 0.02 -40.15
N GLY A 1071 -18.63 0.67 -39.21
CA GLY A 1071 -17.32 0.26 -38.71
C GLY A 1071 -17.33 0.10 -37.19
N PRO A 1072 -16.49 -0.78 -36.61
CA PRO A 1072 -16.37 -0.92 -35.15
C PRO A 1072 -15.85 0.37 -34.52
N VAL A 1073 -16.43 0.78 -33.40
CA VAL A 1073 -16.03 1.97 -32.63
C VAL A 1073 -14.90 1.58 -31.67
N GLU A 1074 -13.83 2.38 -31.58
CA GLU A 1074 -12.86 2.24 -30.49
C GLU A 1074 -13.55 2.64 -29.17
N GLU A 1075 -13.61 1.70 -28.24
CA GLU A 1075 -14.28 1.90 -26.96
C GLU A 1075 -13.27 1.82 -25.81
N SER A 1076 -13.38 2.76 -24.86
CA SER A 1076 -12.57 2.80 -23.64
C SER A 1076 -13.45 2.68 -22.41
N ILE A 1077 -12.93 2.10 -21.32
CA ILE A 1077 -13.65 2.05 -20.04
C ILE A 1077 -13.48 3.40 -19.34
N GLY A 1078 -14.59 4.07 -19.02
CA GLY A 1078 -14.61 5.33 -18.26
C GLY A 1078 -15.77 5.42 -17.27
N ILE A 1079 -15.74 6.43 -16.41
CA ILE A 1079 -16.81 6.70 -15.43
C ILE A 1079 -17.75 7.77 -15.99
N VAL A 1080 -19.05 7.49 -16.09
CA VAL A 1080 -20.07 8.47 -16.50
C VAL A 1080 -21.31 8.33 -15.62
N HIS A 1081 -21.91 9.46 -15.21
CA HIS A 1081 -23.11 9.49 -14.35
C HIS A 1081 -23.06 8.54 -13.14
N GLY A 1082 -21.88 8.36 -12.54
CA GLY A 1082 -21.72 7.59 -11.30
C GLY A 1082 -21.45 6.09 -11.48
N LEU A 1083 -21.24 5.61 -12.71
CA LEU A 1083 -20.95 4.20 -13.02
C LEU A 1083 -19.73 4.05 -13.93
N SER A 1084 -19.00 2.94 -13.79
CA SER A 1084 -17.91 2.55 -14.70
C SER A 1084 -18.49 1.73 -15.86
N THR A 1085 -18.35 2.20 -17.10
CA THR A 1085 -18.84 1.50 -18.30
C THR A 1085 -17.96 1.74 -19.52
N SER A 1086 -18.25 1.01 -20.58
CA SER A 1086 -17.67 1.26 -21.89
C SER A 1086 -18.22 2.56 -22.47
N LEU A 1087 -17.32 3.41 -22.94
CA LEU A 1087 -17.62 4.67 -23.59
C LEU A 1087 -17.04 4.65 -25.01
N ALA A 1088 -17.84 5.07 -25.98
CA ALA A 1088 -17.40 5.29 -27.36
C ALA A 1088 -16.68 6.64 -27.48
N TRP A 1089 -15.34 6.65 -27.43
CA TRP A 1089 -14.48 7.86 -27.41
C TRP A 1089 -13.32 7.74 -28.40
N ASN A 1090 -12.99 8.82 -29.11
CA ASN A 1090 -11.82 8.93 -30.00
C ASN A 1090 -10.94 10.15 -29.62
N GLU A 1091 -9.62 10.03 -29.80
CA GLU A 1091 -8.63 11.10 -29.53
C GLU A 1091 -8.84 12.36 -30.40
N ASP A 1092 -9.43 12.23 -31.59
CA ASP A 1092 -9.64 13.33 -32.54
C ASP A 1092 -10.90 14.18 -32.29
N ASP A 1093 -11.83 13.72 -31.43
CA ASP A 1093 -13.11 14.40 -31.17
C ASP A 1093 -13.05 15.42 -30.00
N GLY A 1094 -11.92 15.50 -29.28
CA GLY A 1094 -11.80 16.21 -28.00
C GLY A 1094 -12.73 15.63 -26.91
N GLU A 1095 -12.76 16.24 -25.71
CA GLU A 1095 -13.62 15.81 -24.58
C GLU A 1095 -15.15 15.88 -24.87
N ASN A 1096 -15.56 16.17 -26.10
CA ASN A 1096 -16.93 16.39 -26.55
C ASN A 1096 -17.37 15.36 -27.60
N GLY A 1097 -17.27 14.05 -27.29
CA GLY A 1097 -17.73 12.97 -28.16
C GLY A 1097 -19.14 13.23 -28.71
N LYS A 1098 -19.24 13.59 -29.99
CA LYS A 1098 -20.51 13.85 -30.69
C LYS A 1098 -21.05 12.54 -31.24
N THR A 1099 -22.16 12.05 -30.72
CA THR A 1099 -22.97 11.03 -31.38
C THR A 1099 -24.06 11.73 -32.19
N HIS A 1100 -24.09 11.55 -33.51
CA HIS A 1100 -25.20 11.99 -34.35
C HIS A 1100 -25.91 10.72 -34.83
N PHE A 1101 -27.12 10.48 -34.34
CA PHE A 1101 -27.98 9.36 -34.75
C PHE A 1101 -29.36 9.87 -35.17
N VAL A 1102 -30.04 9.15 -36.06
CA VAL A 1102 -31.43 9.46 -36.44
C VAL A 1102 -32.42 9.21 -35.28
N SER A 1103 -32.02 8.45 -34.26
CA SER A 1103 -32.85 8.08 -33.11
C SER A 1103 -32.32 8.70 -31.81
N ALA A 1104 -33.03 9.71 -31.29
CA ALA A 1104 -32.67 10.41 -30.07
C ALA A 1104 -32.69 9.52 -28.80
N GLY A 1105 -33.49 8.44 -28.76
CA GLY A 1105 -33.52 7.50 -27.63
C GLY A 1105 -32.29 6.59 -27.49
N LEU A 1106 -31.40 6.58 -28.50
CA LEU A 1106 -30.11 5.87 -28.47
C LEU A 1106 -28.91 6.83 -28.37
N ASP A 1107 -29.16 8.14 -28.29
CA ASP A 1107 -28.12 9.18 -28.20
C ASP A 1107 -27.58 9.31 -26.77
N TYR A 1108 -26.90 8.26 -26.31
CA TYR A 1108 -26.26 8.20 -24.99
C TYR A 1108 -24.84 7.60 -25.12
N PRO A 1109 -23.80 8.23 -24.53
CA PRO A 1109 -22.40 7.88 -24.81
C PRO A 1109 -21.87 6.61 -24.14
N GLY A 1110 -22.70 5.86 -23.40
CA GLY A 1110 -22.28 4.64 -22.70
C GLY A 1110 -23.34 3.55 -22.68
N ILE A 1111 -23.01 2.39 -22.13
CA ILE A 1111 -23.92 1.23 -22.01
C ILE A 1111 -24.19 0.89 -20.54
N GLY A 1112 -25.33 0.27 -20.22
CA GLY A 1112 -25.62 -0.21 -18.87
C GLY A 1112 -24.55 -1.22 -18.36
N PRO A 1113 -24.20 -1.20 -17.07
CA PRO A 1113 -23.07 -1.98 -16.52
C PRO A 1113 -23.22 -3.49 -16.70
N GLU A 1114 -24.43 -4.02 -16.57
CA GLU A 1114 -24.71 -5.45 -16.75
C GLU A 1114 -24.54 -5.90 -18.20
N LEU A 1115 -25.01 -5.10 -19.17
CA LEU A 1115 -24.79 -5.38 -20.60
C LEU A 1115 -23.31 -5.29 -20.97
N ALA A 1116 -22.58 -4.32 -20.42
CA ALA A 1116 -21.15 -4.20 -20.61
C ALA A 1116 -20.43 -5.47 -20.14
N SER A 1117 -20.80 -5.97 -18.95
CA SER A 1117 -20.26 -7.21 -18.38
C SER A 1117 -20.62 -8.45 -19.21
N TRP A 1118 -21.86 -8.56 -19.68
CA TRP A 1118 -22.28 -9.67 -20.55
C TRP A 1118 -21.59 -9.64 -21.91
N ARG A 1119 -21.26 -8.45 -22.42
CA ARG A 1119 -20.43 -8.32 -23.62
C ARG A 1119 -18.99 -8.76 -23.39
N GLU A 1120 -18.35 -8.30 -22.32
CA GLU A 1120 -16.96 -8.65 -21.98
C GLU A 1120 -16.78 -10.17 -21.77
N SER A 1121 -17.73 -10.79 -21.09
CA SER A 1121 -17.77 -12.26 -20.90
C SER A 1121 -18.12 -13.05 -22.16
N GLY A 1122 -18.50 -12.37 -23.26
CA GLY A 1122 -18.97 -13.00 -24.50
C GLY A 1122 -20.38 -13.60 -24.41
N ARG A 1123 -21.12 -13.35 -23.32
CA ARG A 1123 -22.50 -13.84 -23.14
C ARG A 1123 -23.51 -13.11 -24.01
N ALA A 1124 -23.31 -11.82 -24.27
CA ALA A 1124 -24.10 -10.99 -25.18
C ALA A 1124 -23.22 -10.35 -26.26
N VAL A 1125 -23.78 -10.16 -27.45
CA VAL A 1125 -23.12 -9.45 -28.56
C VAL A 1125 -23.78 -8.09 -28.72
N ILE A 1126 -23.01 -7.01 -28.78
CA ILE A 1126 -23.51 -5.67 -29.09
C ILE A 1126 -23.06 -5.33 -30.52
N ALA A 1127 -24.01 -5.13 -31.42
CA ALA A 1127 -23.74 -4.93 -32.84
C ALA A 1127 -24.18 -3.52 -33.29
N PRO A 1128 -23.36 -2.81 -34.09
CA PRO A 1128 -23.75 -1.51 -34.63
C PRO A 1128 -24.75 -1.66 -35.79
N THR A 1129 -25.57 -0.63 -35.99
CA THR A 1129 -26.49 -0.48 -37.14
C THR A 1129 -26.46 0.94 -37.69
N THR A 1130 -26.49 1.09 -39.00
CA THR A 1130 -26.50 2.41 -39.67
C THR A 1130 -27.89 3.02 -39.74
N ASP A 1131 -28.00 4.36 -39.79
CA ASP A 1131 -29.27 5.06 -39.97
C ASP A 1131 -30.04 4.58 -41.22
N ALA A 1132 -29.33 4.21 -42.29
CA ALA A 1132 -29.94 3.66 -43.50
C ALA A 1132 -30.61 2.30 -43.27
N GLU A 1133 -29.95 1.38 -42.56
CA GLU A 1133 -30.52 0.08 -42.18
C GLU A 1133 -31.75 0.25 -41.27
N VAL A 1134 -31.73 1.24 -40.37
CA VAL A 1134 -32.84 1.58 -39.47
C VAL A 1134 -34.04 2.08 -40.25
N LEU A 1135 -33.83 3.01 -41.19
CA LEU A 1135 -34.91 3.55 -42.04
C LEU A 1135 -35.50 2.49 -42.98
N ILE A 1136 -34.67 1.57 -43.49
CA ILE A 1136 -35.13 0.41 -44.25
C ILE A 1136 -35.96 -0.52 -43.35
N ALA A 1137 -35.49 -0.85 -42.15
CA ALA A 1137 -36.23 -1.71 -41.22
C ALA A 1137 -37.56 -1.08 -40.77
N PHE A 1138 -37.57 0.23 -40.49
CA PHE A 1138 -38.79 1.01 -40.23
C PHE A 1138 -39.77 0.91 -41.40
N SER A 1139 -39.29 1.12 -42.63
CA SER A 1139 -40.13 1.11 -43.84
C SER A 1139 -40.65 -0.28 -44.19
N VAL A 1140 -39.80 -1.30 -44.15
CA VAL A 1140 -40.15 -2.70 -44.44
C VAL A 1140 -41.20 -3.20 -43.45
N LEU A 1141 -40.99 -2.97 -42.15
CA LEU A 1141 -41.98 -3.40 -41.17
C LEU A 1141 -43.28 -2.59 -41.25
N SER A 1142 -43.21 -1.29 -41.58
CA SER A 1142 -44.40 -0.47 -41.82
C SER A 1142 -45.16 -0.84 -43.10
N GLN A 1143 -44.52 -1.43 -44.11
CA GLN A 1143 -45.17 -1.78 -45.37
C GLN A 1143 -45.70 -3.22 -45.38
N HIS A 1144 -44.92 -4.17 -44.85
CA HIS A 1144 -45.27 -5.58 -44.82
C HIS A 1144 -46.10 -5.93 -43.59
N GLU A 1145 -45.71 -5.37 -42.45
CA GLU A 1145 -46.36 -5.58 -41.16
C GLU A 1145 -47.00 -4.30 -40.65
N GLY A 1146 -47.25 -3.24 -41.45
CA GLY A 1146 -48.07 -2.05 -41.10
C GLY A 1146 -48.20 -1.68 -39.63
N VAL A 1147 -47.03 -1.64 -38.99
CA VAL A 1147 -46.74 -1.17 -37.66
C VAL A 1147 -45.64 -0.15 -37.85
N MET A 1148 -45.98 1.08 -37.51
CA MET A 1148 -45.01 2.15 -37.41
C MET A 1148 -44.29 1.96 -36.08
N LEU A 1149 -43.02 1.57 -36.15
CA LEU A 1149 -42.18 1.31 -34.99
C LEU A 1149 -41.41 2.54 -34.56
N ALA A 1150 -41.05 2.60 -33.28
CA ALA A 1150 -40.08 3.59 -32.85
C ALA A 1150 -38.75 3.36 -33.60
N LEU A 1151 -38.06 4.43 -33.99
CA LEU A 1151 -36.75 4.32 -34.67
C LEU A 1151 -35.74 3.52 -33.84
N GLU A 1152 -35.84 3.56 -32.50
CA GLU A 1152 -35.10 2.72 -31.57
C GLU A 1152 -35.37 1.22 -31.82
N SER A 1153 -36.64 0.82 -31.90
CA SER A 1153 -37.04 -0.57 -32.18
C SER A 1153 -36.64 -1.02 -33.57
N SER A 1154 -36.61 -0.10 -34.54
CA SER A 1154 -36.14 -0.38 -35.91
C SER A 1154 -34.67 -0.82 -35.96
N HIS A 1155 -33.82 -0.40 -35.01
CA HIS A 1155 -32.46 -0.93 -34.88
C HIS A 1155 -32.47 -2.44 -34.53
N ALA A 1156 -33.30 -2.84 -33.55
CA ALA A 1156 -33.44 -4.24 -33.17
C ALA A 1156 -33.97 -5.11 -34.33
N VAL A 1157 -34.88 -4.56 -35.13
CA VAL A 1157 -35.42 -5.24 -36.33
C VAL A 1157 -34.35 -5.42 -37.39
N ALA A 1158 -33.57 -4.39 -37.69
CA ALA A 1158 -32.48 -4.47 -38.67
C ALA A 1158 -31.47 -5.57 -38.31
N ALA A 1159 -31.03 -5.64 -37.06
CA ALA A 1159 -30.13 -6.69 -36.62
C ALA A 1159 -30.82 -8.07 -36.52
N GLY A 1160 -32.08 -8.13 -36.12
CA GLY A 1160 -32.83 -9.39 -36.04
C GLY A 1160 -33.01 -10.05 -37.40
N VAL A 1161 -33.22 -9.26 -38.47
CA VAL A 1161 -33.26 -9.77 -39.85
C VAL A 1161 -31.88 -10.30 -40.29
N ARG A 1162 -30.78 -9.64 -39.91
CA ARG A 1162 -29.42 -10.13 -40.15
C ARG A 1162 -29.19 -11.47 -39.44
N ALA A 1163 -29.50 -11.53 -38.15
CA ALA A 1163 -29.36 -12.74 -37.33
C ALA A 1163 -30.20 -13.90 -37.88
N ALA A 1164 -31.45 -13.66 -38.30
CA ALA A 1164 -32.29 -14.68 -38.91
C ALA A 1164 -31.71 -15.20 -40.24
N LYS A 1165 -31.10 -14.33 -41.05
CA LYS A 1165 -30.44 -14.71 -42.31
C LYS A 1165 -29.20 -15.55 -42.06
N GLU A 1166 -28.42 -15.25 -41.01
CA GLU A 1166 -27.21 -15.98 -40.63
C GLU A 1166 -27.52 -17.36 -40.03
N LEU A 1167 -28.54 -17.45 -39.17
CA LEU A 1167 -28.99 -18.73 -38.58
C LEU A 1167 -29.62 -19.66 -39.62
N GLY A 1168 -30.23 -19.11 -40.67
CA GLY A 1168 -30.85 -19.88 -41.74
C GLY A 1168 -32.22 -20.47 -41.39
N PRO A 1169 -32.91 -21.10 -42.36
CA PRO A 1169 -34.29 -21.53 -42.22
C PRO A 1169 -34.51 -22.52 -41.07
N GLY A 1170 -35.57 -22.33 -40.28
CA GLY A 1170 -35.97 -23.23 -39.19
C GLY A 1170 -35.53 -22.80 -37.77
N HIS A 1171 -34.77 -21.71 -37.65
CA HIS A 1171 -34.42 -21.09 -36.38
C HIS A 1171 -35.39 -19.97 -36.00
N ASN A 1172 -35.53 -19.71 -34.71
CA ASN A 1172 -36.47 -18.78 -34.14
C ASN A 1172 -35.75 -17.60 -33.49
N VAL A 1173 -36.03 -16.39 -33.97
CA VAL A 1173 -35.48 -15.14 -33.44
C VAL A 1173 -36.60 -14.32 -32.85
N VAL A 1174 -36.45 -13.89 -31.59
CA VAL A 1174 -37.37 -12.96 -30.92
C VAL A 1174 -36.77 -11.57 -30.94
N ILE A 1175 -37.54 -10.58 -31.39
CA ILE A 1175 -37.11 -9.18 -31.47
C ILE A 1175 -37.96 -8.35 -30.51
N CYS A 1176 -37.32 -7.60 -29.61
CA CYS A 1176 -38.02 -6.69 -28.70
C CYS A 1176 -38.41 -5.40 -29.42
N LEU A 1177 -39.72 -5.18 -29.52
CA LEU A 1177 -40.30 -3.95 -30.04
C LEU A 1177 -40.53 -2.97 -28.89
N SER A 1178 -39.48 -2.22 -28.57
CA SER A 1178 -39.45 -1.32 -27.42
C SER A 1178 -40.50 -0.18 -27.50
N GLY A 1179 -40.83 0.36 -28.67
CA GLY A 1179 -41.70 1.54 -28.78
C GLY A 1179 -42.56 1.57 -30.05
N ARG A 1180 -43.61 2.39 -30.02
CA ARG A 1180 -44.42 2.71 -31.21
C ARG A 1180 -43.84 3.95 -31.92
N GLY A 1181 -43.97 3.99 -33.24
CA GLY A 1181 -43.35 4.98 -34.12
C GLY A 1181 -44.15 6.25 -34.34
N ASP A 1182 -45.29 6.43 -33.67
CA ASP A 1182 -46.14 7.62 -33.83
C ASP A 1182 -45.35 8.92 -33.59
N LYS A 1183 -44.38 8.88 -32.67
CA LYS A 1183 -43.46 9.99 -32.35
C LYS A 1183 -42.46 10.31 -33.47
N ASP A 1184 -42.05 9.29 -34.23
CA ASP A 1184 -40.97 9.44 -35.22
C ASP A 1184 -41.50 9.81 -36.62
N VAL A 1185 -42.83 9.92 -36.79
CA VAL A 1185 -43.45 10.17 -38.10
C VAL A 1185 -43.00 11.50 -38.69
N GLU A 1186 -42.87 12.56 -37.90
CA GLU A 1186 -42.46 13.88 -38.37
C GLU A 1186 -40.98 13.88 -38.80
N THR A 1187 -40.10 13.30 -37.99
CA THR A 1187 -38.67 13.11 -38.29
C THR A 1187 -38.49 12.29 -39.57
N VAL A 1188 -39.19 11.15 -39.69
CA VAL A 1188 -39.13 10.29 -40.88
C VAL A 1188 -39.73 10.99 -42.11
N ALA A 1189 -40.84 11.73 -41.96
CA ALA A 1189 -41.44 12.49 -43.05
C ALA A 1189 -40.49 13.59 -43.57
N HIS A 1190 -39.79 14.28 -42.66
CA HIS A 1190 -38.79 15.28 -43.01
C HIS A 1190 -37.62 14.64 -43.80
N ILE A 1191 -37.08 13.51 -43.31
CA ILE A 1191 -36.01 12.76 -44.00
C ILE A 1191 -36.46 12.26 -45.38
N LEU A 1192 -37.64 11.64 -45.48
CA LEU A 1192 -38.19 11.14 -46.75
C LEU A 1192 -38.51 12.28 -47.73
N SER A 1193 -38.89 13.46 -47.24
CA SER A 1193 -39.12 14.65 -48.07
C SER A 1193 -37.81 15.24 -48.60
N ALA A 1194 -36.73 15.20 -47.82
CA ALA A 1194 -35.39 15.63 -48.23
C ALA A 1194 -34.78 14.67 -49.27
N ILE A 1195 -35.05 13.37 -49.18
CA ILE A 1195 -34.61 12.35 -50.16
C ILE A 1195 -35.34 12.51 -51.51
N ARG A 1196 -36.56 13.08 -51.54
CA ARG A 1196 -37.34 13.30 -52.77
C ARG A 1196 -36.89 14.50 -53.64
N VAL A 1197 -35.79 15.18 -53.31
CA VAL A 1197 -35.28 16.34 -54.09
C VAL A 1197 -33.99 16.04 -54.88
N ALA A 1198 -33.55 14.78 -54.94
CA ALA A 1198 -32.46 14.36 -55.83
C ALA A 1198 -32.92 13.29 -56.84
N ASP A 1199 -34.00 13.60 -57.56
CA ASP A 1199 -34.21 13.17 -58.96
C ASP A 1199 -35.28 14.09 -59.58
N ALA A 1200 -34.80 15.24 -60.04
CA ALA A 1200 -35.21 15.88 -61.27
C ALA A 1200 -33.93 16.29 -62.02
#